data_AF-A0A178UHM2-F1
#
_entry.id   AF-A0A178UHM2-F1
#
_cell.length_a   1.000
_cell.length_b   1.000
_cell.length_c   1.000
_cell.angle_alpha   90.00
_cell.angle_beta   90.00
_cell.angle_gamma   90.00
#
_symmetry.space_group_name_H-M   'P 1'
#
loop_
_entity.id
_entity.type
_entity.pdbx_description
1 polymer ?
#
loop_
_entity_poly.entity_id
_entity_poly.type
_entity_poly.pdbx_seq_one_letter_code
_entity_poly.pdbx_strand_id
1 'polypeptide(L)'
;MSEDKESDVVGEEEESHVIKEDKELNDASNETLTENGDQLLQMIAELRLENDFLRSQFEGLKDEVAQGRSLQKAEQVEADSAQLKQLQEQVASLSREIDVEKQTRVAAEQALEHLREAYSEADAKSQEYSSKFSQVEQKLDQEIKERDEKYADLDAKFTRLHKRAKQRIQEIQKEKDDLDARFREVNETAERASSQHSSMQQELERTRQQANEALKAMDAERQQLRSANNKLRDTIEELRGSLQPKENKIETLQQSLLDKDQILEDLKKQLQAVEERKQIAVTELSAKHQKNLEGLEAQVVDALSERDKAAETISSLQVLLAEKESKIAEMEAAATGEAARLRAAAETLKGELAHLKSENEKEKETWEASCDALKSKLEIAESNYLQAEIEVAKMRSQLGSEMSMQTQILSTKDAELKGAREEINRLQSEFSSYKIRAHALLQKKDMELAAAKDSEQIKSLEEALKEAEKEVYLVSAERDKAQQDLQSALASLEKELEERAGALKDASEQIKSLEVKLDSTVARNQAEKQAWEEDLRVLEETWRRRCESLTAQNEASPAEGIEKELENAKLRNKRMKEEHESVRELADRLIEEKDREISRLVDEMTNLRKSMESKPVWNKSPSQVHHYGNNNTESQQQDVSNLSTSAAEHQILILARQQAQREEELAQTQRHILALQEEIEELERENRLHSQQEAVLKTELREMERKQKREGVDMTYLKNVILKLLETGEVEALLPVVGMLLQFSPEEIQKCQQAYHSSTTAATTTEATPSPASEGSGLSVFSRFSFS
;
A
#
# COMPACT_ATOMS: atom_id res chain seq x y z
N MET A 1 8.95 -39.62 39.62
CA MET A 1 7.65 -39.05 40.03
C MET A 1 6.72 -39.43 38.89
N SER A 2 6.06 -40.58 39.01
CA SER A 2 4.80 -40.78 39.75
C SER A 2 3.66 -40.67 38.74
N GLU A 3 3.05 -41.80 38.37
CA GLU A 3 1.86 -42.38 39.04
C GLU A 3 0.58 -41.64 38.60
N ASP A 4 -0.50 -42.30 38.18
CA ASP A 4 -0.75 -43.75 38.05
C ASP A 4 -1.99 -44.00 37.15
N LYS A 5 -2.23 -45.26 36.74
CA LYS A 5 -3.54 -45.85 36.36
C LYS A 5 -4.28 -45.35 35.09
N GLU A 6 -5.31 -46.04 34.55
CA GLU A 6 -5.75 -47.47 34.50
C GLU A 6 -7.03 -47.52 33.60
N SER A 7 -7.63 -48.70 33.40
CA SER A 7 -8.94 -48.96 32.72
C SER A 7 -8.95 -48.84 31.18
N ASP A 8 -9.61 -49.73 30.40
CA ASP A 8 -10.08 -51.11 30.67
C ASP A 8 -10.43 -51.83 29.32
N VAL A 9 -10.96 -53.05 29.41
CA VAL A 9 -11.72 -53.84 28.41
C VAL A 9 -10.93 -54.76 27.47
N VAL A 10 -10.94 -56.05 27.83
CA VAL A 10 -11.38 -57.24 27.05
C VAL A 10 -11.25 -57.18 25.50
N GLY A 11 -10.64 -58.13 24.79
CA GLY A 11 -10.05 -59.42 25.18
C GLY A 11 -10.82 -60.63 24.64
N GLU A 12 -10.29 -61.29 23.61
CA GLU A 12 -10.71 -62.63 23.18
C GLU A 12 -9.52 -63.33 22.50
N GLU A 13 -9.45 -64.65 22.64
CA GLU A 13 -8.34 -65.49 22.16
C GLU A 13 -8.79 -66.27 20.91
N GLU A 14 -8.01 -66.24 19.83
CA GLU A 14 -8.15 -67.22 18.74
C GLU A 14 -6.86 -68.04 18.59
N GLU A 15 -7.02 -69.36 18.71
CA GLU A 15 -5.92 -70.32 18.70
C GLU A 15 -5.37 -70.53 17.29
N SER A 16 -4.05 -70.46 17.12
CA SER A 16 -3.38 -70.84 15.87
C SER A 16 -3.32 -72.36 15.71
N HIS A 17 -4.47 -73.00 15.48
CA HIS A 17 -4.57 -74.45 15.37
C HIS A 17 -3.87 -74.95 14.08
N VAL A 18 -2.69 -75.54 14.24
CA VAL A 18 -1.95 -76.17 13.12
C VAL A 18 -2.68 -77.45 12.73
N ILE A 19 -3.43 -77.41 11.64
CA ILE A 19 -4.00 -78.61 11.01
C ILE A 19 -2.89 -79.35 10.27
N LYS A 20 -2.69 -80.62 10.63
CA LYS A 20 -2.04 -81.62 9.78
C LYS A 20 -3.15 -82.54 9.28
N GLU A 21 -3.33 -82.62 7.97
CA GLU A 21 -4.17 -83.64 7.34
C GLU A 21 -3.30 -84.59 6.51
N ASP A 22 -3.18 -85.80 7.03
CA ASP A 22 -3.46 -87.07 6.36
C ASP A 22 -2.82 -87.31 4.98
N LYS A 23 -1.61 -87.90 5.04
CA LYS A 23 -1.18 -88.91 4.08
C LYS A 23 -1.53 -90.31 4.61
N GLU A 24 -2.73 -90.84 4.37
CA GLU A 24 -2.98 -92.29 4.59
C GLU A 24 -4.25 -92.85 3.88
N LEU A 25 -4.32 -92.74 2.55
CA LEU A 25 -5.30 -93.50 1.74
C LEU A 25 -4.69 -93.97 0.41
N ASN A 26 -3.98 -95.11 0.42
CA ASN A 26 -3.67 -95.84 -0.83
C ASN A 26 -3.25 -97.32 -0.66
N ASP A 27 -3.86 -98.07 0.28
CA ASP A 27 -3.58 -99.51 0.45
C ASP A 27 -4.79 -100.31 0.98
N ALA A 28 -5.95 -100.16 0.33
CA ALA A 28 -7.23 -100.76 0.78
C ALA A 28 -8.05 -101.41 -0.35
N SER A 29 -7.40 -101.76 -1.47
CA SER A 29 -8.09 -102.26 -2.68
C SER A 29 -7.56 -103.60 -3.21
N ASN A 30 -6.66 -104.28 -2.47
CA ASN A 30 -5.94 -105.45 -2.97
C ASN A 30 -6.20 -106.74 -2.18
N GLU A 31 -6.70 -106.68 -0.94
CA GLU A 31 -6.99 -107.87 -0.12
C GLU A 31 -8.35 -108.54 -0.45
N THR A 32 -9.35 -107.75 -0.87
CA THR A 32 -10.71 -108.23 -1.21
C THR A 32 -10.79 -108.98 -2.53
N LEU A 33 -9.74 -108.98 -3.35
CA LEU A 33 -9.63 -109.79 -4.57
C LEU A 33 -9.03 -111.17 -4.29
N THR A 34 -8.18 -111.31 -3.26
CA THR A 34 -7.58 -112.60 -2.88
C THR A 34 -8.58 -113.53 -2.18
N GLU A 35 -9.37 -113.05 -1.22
CA GLU A 35 -10.33 -113.91 -0.49
C GLU A 35 -11.39 -114.52 -1.42
N ASN A 36 -11.89 -113.74 -2.39
CA ASN A 36 -12.85 -114.23 -3.39
C ASN A 36 -12.21 -115.24 -4.36
N GLY A 37 -10.90 -115.11 -4.65
CA GLY A 37 -10.15 -116.08 -5.44
C GLY A 37 -9.99 -117.42 -4.72
N ASP A 38 -9.64 -117.40 -3.44
CA ASP A 38 -9.45 -118.62 -2.64
C ASP A 38 -10.78 -119.35 -2.37
N GLN A 39 -11.89 -118.63 -2.14
CA GLN A 39 -13.23 -119.23 -2.08
C GLN A 39 -13.62 -119.92 -3.39
N LEU A 40 -13.32 -119.32 -4.55
CA LEU A 40 -13.59 -119.93 -5.85
C LEU A 40 -12.71 -121.17 -6.10
N LEU A 41 -11.44 -121.11 -5.71
CA LEU A 41 -10.51 -122.26 -5.79
C LEU A 41 -10.95 -123.41 -4.87
N GLN A 42 -11.44 -123.11 -3.66
CA GLN A 42 -11.98 -124.11 -2.75
C GLN A 42 -13.24 -124.77 -3.34
N MET A 43 -14.20 -123.99 -3.87
CA MET A 43 -15.40 -124.55 -4.50
C MET A 43 -15.06 -125.39 -5.75
N ILE A 44 -14.03 -125.02 -6.52
CA ILE A 44 -13.51 -125.83 -7.64
C ILE A 44 -12.85 -127.13 -7.15
N ALA A 45 -12.20 -127.13 -5.97
CA ALA A 45 -11.63 -128.33 -5.37
C ALA A 45 -12.71 -129.28 -4.82
N GLU A 46 -13.76 -128.75 -4.19
CA GLU A 46 -14.92 -129.50 -3.70
C GLU A 46 -15.70 -130.14 -4.86
N LEU A 47 -15.98 -129.37 -5.93
CA LEU A 47 -16.63 -129.89 -7.15
C LEU A 47 -15.76 -130.93 -7.90
N ARG A 48 -14.42 -130.88 -7.77
CA ARG A 48 -13.53 -131.95 -8.26
C ARG A 48 -13.64 -133.22 -7.43
N LEU A 49 -13.62 -133.12 -6.10
CA LEU A 49 -13.82 -134.26 -5.21
C LEU A 49 -15.18 -134.93 -5.43
N GLU A 50 -16.23 -134.16 -5.66
CA GLU A 50 -17.56 -134.69 -6.02
C GLU A 50 -17.56 -135.38 -7.39
N ASN A 51 -16.90 -134.81 -8.40
CA ASN A 51 -16.74 -135.45 -9.72
C ASN A 51 -15.93 -136.76 -9.65
N ASP A 52 -14.86 -136.81 -8.84
CA ASP A 52 -14.03 -138.01 -8.67
C ASP A 52 -14.73 -139.08 -7.82
N PHE A 53 -15.56 -138.68 -6.85
CA PHE A 53 -16.47 -139.57 -6.13
C PHE A 53 -17.54 -140.18 -7.05
N LEU A 54 -18.17 -139.38 -7.91
CA LEU A 54 -19.12 -139.86 -8.91
C LEU A 54 -18.45 -140.78 -9.94
N ARG A 55 -17.25 -140.42 -10.42
CA ARG A 55 -16.43 -141.30 -11.29
C ARG A 55 -16.12 -142.64 -10.61
N SER A 56 -15.79 -142.63 -9.32
CA SER A 56 -15.54 -143.87 -8.56
C SER A 56 -16.80 -144.74 -8.41
N GLN A 57 -17.98 -144.14 -8.26
CA GLN A 57 -19.24 -144.91 -8.30
C GLN A 57 -19.51 -145.50 -9.70
N PHE A 58 -19.28 -144.75 -10.77
CA PHE A 58 -19.47 -145.25 -12.14
C PHE A 58 -18.45 -146.31 -12.57
N GLU A 59 -17.22 -146.26 -12.10
CA GLU A 59 -16.23 -147.33 -12.33
C GLU A 59 -16.54 -148.56 -11.46
N GLY A 60 -17.00 -148.38 -10.21
CA GLY A 60 -17.43 -149.49 -9.35
C GLY A 60 -18.62 -150.28 -9.91
N LEU A 61 -19.63 -149.60 -10.46
CA LEU A 61 -20.78 -150.22 -11.14
C LEU A 61 -20.43 -150.94 -12.46
N LYS A 62 -19.20 -150.77 -12.97
CA LYS A 62 -18.73 -151.31 -14.25
C LYS A 62 -18.10 -152.69 -14.09
N ASP A 63 -17.43 -152.94 -12.96
CA ASP A 63 -16.83 -154.24 -12.64
C ASP A 63 -17.87 -155.28 -12.18
N GLU A 64 -18.98 -154.87 -11.56
CA GLU A 64 -20.05 -155.80 -11.14
C GLU A 64 -20.82 -156.44 -12.32
N VAL A 65 -20.76 -155.87 -13.53
CA VAL A 65 -21.44 -156.38 -14.73
C VAL A 65 -20.66 -157.54 -15.39
N ALA A 66 -19.43 -157.81 -14.98
CA ALA A 66 -18.52 -158.72 -15.69
C ALA A 66 -18.67 -160.24 -15.40
N GLN A 67 -19.47 -160.67 -14.42
CA GLN A 67 -19.61 -162.11 -14.06
C GLN A 67 -21.07 -162.58 -13.83
N GLY A 68 -21.88 -162.60 -14.89
CA GLY A 68 -23.26 -163.13 -14.89
C GLY A 68 -23.49 -164.33 -15.85
N ARG A 69 -23.15 -165.56 -15.42
CA ARG A 69 -23.38 -166.82 -16.18
C ARG A 69 -24.88 -167.05 -16.46
N SER A 70 -25.37 -167.33 -17.67
CA SER A 70 -25.15 -168.42 -18.65
C SER A 70 -26.07 -169.65 -18.50
N LEU A 71 -26.58 -170.14 -19.64
CA LEU A 71 -27.10 -171.51 -19.92
C LEU A 71 -28.47 -171.94 -19.34
N GLN A 72 -29.47 -172.07 -20.25
CA GLN A 72 -30.25 -173.29 -20.61
C GLN A 72 -31.57 -172.85 -21.31
N LYS A 73 -32.06 -173.32 -22.45
CA LYS A 73 -31.87 -174.48 -23.37
C LYS A 73 -33.01 -175.52 -23.28
N ALA A 74 -33.62 -175.79 -24.44
CA ALA A 74 -34.73 -176.72 -24.70
C ALA A 74 -36.12 -176.19 -24.22
N GLU A 75 -37.27 -176.54 -24.81
CA GLU A 75 -37.56 -177.59 -25.82
C GLU A 75 -38.38 -177.07 -27.03
N GLN A 76 -38.29 -177.81 -28.15
CA GLN A 76 -39.30 -178.03 -29.20
C GLN A 76 -40.46 -177.02 -29.46
N VAL A 77 -40.41 -176.40 -30.65
CA VAL A 77 -41.55 -176.11 -31.58
C VAL A 77 -42.49 -174.91 -31.28
N GLU A 78 -42.78 -174.15 -32.35
CA GLU A 78 -43.86 -173.12 -32.52
C GLU A 78 -43.88 -171.88 -31.60
N ALA A 79 -43.04 -170.84 -31.88
CA ALA A 79 -43.34 -169.44 -31.44
C ALA A 79 -42.60 -168.26 -32.15
N ASP A 80 -41.58 -168.48 -33.00
CA ASP A 80 -40.50 -167.49 -33.32
C ASP A 80 -40.90 -166.11 -33.91
N SER A 81 -42.17 -165.84 -34.21
CA SER A 81 -42.62 -164.55 -34.79
C SER A 81 -42.83 -163.42 -33.77
N ALA A 82 -43.01 -163.73 -32.47
CA ALA A 82 -43.41 -162.74 -31.47
C ALA A 82 -42.24 -161.92 -30.91
N GLN A 83 -41.18 -162.57 -30.42
CA GLN A 83 -40.06 -161.91 -29.75
C GLN A 83 -39.24 -161.00 -30.69
N LEU A 84 -39.14 -161.38 -31.97
CA LEU A 84 -38.53 -160.54 -33.00
C LEU A 84 -39.22 -159.18 -33.13
N LYS A 85 -40.57 -159.14 -33.08
CA LYS A 85 -41.33 -157.88 -33.16
C LYS A 85 -41.09 -156.99 -31.94
N GLN A 86 -41.09 -157.57 -30.74
CA GLN A 86 -40.88 -156.81 -29.50
C GLN A 86 -39.49 -156.14 -29.47
N LEU A 87 -38.44 -156.85 -29.89
CA LEU A 87 -37.11 -156.26 -30.06
C LEU A 87 -37.08 -155.18 -31.15
N GLN A 88 -37.77 -155.40 -32.27
CA GLN A 88 -37.85 -154.43 -33.37
C GLN A 88 -38.61 -153.15 -32.97
N GLU A 89 -39.63 -153.26 -32.13
CA GLU A 89 -40.35 -152.13 -31.53
C GLU A 89 -39.49 -151.37 -30.50
N GLN A 90 -38.72 -152.07 -29.67
CA GLN A 90 -37.76 -151.45 -28.73
C GLN A 90 -36.63 -150.71 -29.47
N VAL A 91 -36.07 -151.28 -30.53
CA VAL A 91 -35.09 -150.59 -31.38
C VAL A 91 -35.72 -149.37 -32.06
N ALA A 92 -36.98 -149.45 -32.48
CA ALA A 92 -37.70 -148.31 -33.06
C ALA A 92 -38.08 -147.22 -32.05
N SER A 93 -38.32 -147.55 -30.77
CA SER A 93 -38.52 -146.55 -29.71
C SER A 93 -37.20 -145.87 -29.36
N LEU A 94 -36.13 -146.64 -29.13
CA LEU A 94 -34.80 -146.10 -28.84
C LEU A 94 -34.26 -145.24 -29.99
N SER A 95 -34.53 -145.62 -31.24
CA SER A 95 -34.17 -144.80 -32.40
C SER A 95 -34.90 -143.45 -32.42
N ARG A 96 -36.20 -143.42 -32.09
CA ARG A 96 -36.97 -142.18 -31.93
C ARG A 96 -36.47 -141.33 -30.77
N GLU A 97 -36.13 -141.94 -29.65
CA GLU A 97 -35.58 -141.25 -28.47
C GLU A 97 -34.20 -140.65 -28.77
N ILE A 98 -33.33 -141.39 -29.45
CA ILE A 98 -32.04 -140.91 -29.95
C ILE A 98 -32.20 -139.77 -30.97
N ASP A 99 -33.22 -139.81 -31.84
CA ASP A 99 -33.46 -138.75 -32.82
C ASP A 99 -34.10 -137.48 -32.19
N VAL A 100 -34.90 -137.63 -31.14
CA VAL A 100 -35.33 -136.51 -30.29
C VAL A 100 -34.13 -135.91 -29.57
N GLU A 101 -33.25 -136.74 -29.00
CA GLU A 101 -32.07 -136.25 -28.26
C GLU A 101 -31.03 -135.58 -29.18
N LYS A 102 -30.92 -136.00 -30.44
CA LYS A 102 -30.16 -135.22 -31.45
C LYS A 102 -30.78 -133.84 -31.69
N GLN A 103 -32.11 -133.73 -31.73
CA GLN A 103 -32.81 -132.47 -31.99
C GLN A 103 -32.73 -131.51 -30.79
N THR A 104 -32.88 -132.01 -29.56
CA THR A 104 -32.66 -131.22 -28.33
C THR A 104 -31.21 -130.77 -28.25
N ARG A 105 -30.23 -131.64 -28.54
CA ARG A 105 -28.80 -131.27 -28.52
C ARG A 105 -28.45 -130.22 -29.58
N VAL A 106 -28.97 -130.33 -30.81
CA VAL A 106 -28.78 -129.30 -31.86
C VAL A 106 -29.44 -127.97 -31.47
N ALA A 107 -30.64 -128.00 -30.89
CA ALA A 107 -31.30 -126.78 -30.40
C ALA A 107 -30.52 -126.14 -29.23
N ALA A 108 -29.93 -126.94 -28.35
CA ALA A 108 -29.07 -126.48 -27.27
C ALA A 108 -27.73 -125.93 -27.77
N GLU A 109 -27.12 -126.55 -28.79
CA GLU A 109 -25.93 -126.04 -29.47
C GLU A 109 -26.19 -124.67 -30.10
N GLN A 110 -27.33 -124.51 -30.81
CA GLN A 110 -27.77 -123.23 -31.39
C GLN A 110 -28.09 -122.16 -30.32
N ALA A 111 -28.74 -122.54 -29.21
CA ALA A 111 -29.00 -121.63 -28.11
C ALA A 111 -27.70 -121.17 -27.41
N LEU A 112 -26.71 -122.06 -27.28
CA LEU A 112 -25.38 -121.72 -26.77
C LEU A 112 -24.58 -120.84 -27.76
N GLU A 113 -24.78 -121.00 -29.06
CA GLU A 113 -24.18 -120.15 -30.09
C GLU A 113 -24.74 -118.72 -30.00
N HIS A 114 -26.06 -118.54 -29.98
CA HIS A 114 -26.68 -117.22 -29.78
C HIS A 114 -26.35 -116.58 -28.43
N LEU A 115 -26.18 -117.37 -27.35
CA LEU A 115 -25.68 -116.85 -26.08
C LEU A 115 -24.24 -116.36 -26.19
N ARG A 116 -23.34 -117.07 -26.89
CA ARG A 116 -21.96 -116.63 -27.14
C ARG A 116 -21.93 -115.36 -27.98
N GLU A 117 -22.75 -115.27 -29.02
CA GLU A 117 -22.91 -114.05 -29.83
C GLU A 117 -23.33 -112.87 -28.96
N ALA A 118 -24.40 -113.03 -28.16
CA ALA A 118 -24.90 -111.99 -27.27
C ALA A 118 -23.89 -111.56 -26.19
N TYR A 119 -23.14 -112.52 -25.60
CA TYR A 119 -22.06 -112.19 -24.67
C TYR A 119 -20.90 -111.45 -25.36
N SER A 120 -20.54 -111.83 -26.60
CA SER A 120 -19.49 -111.13 -27.36
C SER A 120 -19.90 -109.71 -27.76
N GLU A 121 -21.18 -109.50 -28.09
CA GLU A 121 -21.72 -108.17 -28.40
C GLU A 121 -21.82 -107.29 -27.13
N ALA A 122 -22.15 -107.89 -25.98
CA ALA A 122 -22.17 -107.21 -24.69
C ALA A 122 -20.77 -106.80 -24.21
N ASP A 123 -19.77 -107.69 -24.36
CA ASP A 123 -18.37 -107.39 -24.04
C ASP A 123 -17.79 -106.33 -24.99
N ALA A 124 -18.03 -106.43 -26.31
CA ALA A 124 -17.63 -105.41 -27.26
C ALA A 124 -18.22 -104.02 -26.92
N LYS A 125 -19.51 -103.96 -26.53
CA LYS A 125 -20.15 -102.73 -26.05
C LYS A 125 -19.54 -102.24 -24.74
N SER A 126 -19.23 -103.15 -23.81
CA SER A 126 -18.56 -102.82 -22.53
C SER A 126 -17.19 -102.18 -22.76
N GLN A 127 -16.38 -102.75 -23.65
CA GLN A 127 -15.08 -102.21 -24.06
C GLN A 127 -15.21 -100.88 -24.80
N GLU A 128 -16.23 -100.71 -25.67
CA GLU A 128 -16.51 -99.44 -26.33
C GLU A 128 -16.90 -98.34 -25.34
N TYR A 129 -17.78 -98.64 -24.37
CA TYR A 129 -18.16 -97.69 -23.31
C TYR A 129 -16.99 -97.36 -22.37
N SER A 130 -16.17 -98.35 -22.02
CA SER A 130 -14.95 -98.15 -21.23
C SER A 130 -13.95 -97.22 -21.95
N SER A 131 -13.68 -97.47 -23.24
CA SER A 131 -12.83 -96.59 -24.05
C SER A 131 -13.39 -95.17 -24.17
N LYS A 132 -14.71 -95.02 -24.35
CA LYS A 132 -15.39 -93.72 -24.35
C LYS A 132 -15.29 -93.02 -23.00
N PHE A 133 -15.42 -93.75 -21.89
CA PHE A 133 -15.30 -93.20 -20.54
C PHE A 133 -13.90 -92.64 -20.30
N SER A 134 -12.83 -93.43 -20.52
CA SER A 134 -11.45 -92.96 -20.36
C SER A 134 -11.09 -91.81 -21.32
N GLN A 135 -11.70 -91.73 -22.51
CA GLN A 135 -11.55 -90.58 -23.42
C GLN A 135 -12.26 -89.31 -22.92
N VAL A 136 -13.34 -89.43 -22.14
CA VAL A 136 -14.02 -88.30 -21.51
C VAL A 136 -13.28 -87.86 -20.25
N GLU A 137 -12.82 -88.81 -19.45
CA GLU A 137 -11.98 -88.63 -18.25
C GLU A 137 -10.68 -87.88 -18.60
N GLN A 138 -9.91 -88.34 -19.60
CA GLN A 138 -8.69 -87.66 -20.06
C GLN A 138 -8.97 -86.24 -20.60
N LYS A 139 -10.12 -86.00 -21.22
CA LYS A 139 -10.51 -84.65 -21.67
C LYS A 139 -10.85 -83.74 -20.50
N LEU A 140 -11.57 -84.26 -19.49
CA LEU A 140 -11.91 -83.53 -18.28
C LEU A 140 -10.64 -83.16 -17.49
N ASP A 141 -9.72 -84.11 -17.32
CA ASP A 141 -8.40 -83.89 -16.70
C ASP A 141 -7.59 -82.79 -17.40
N GLN A 142 -7.55 -82.82 -18.74
CA GLN A 142 -6.88 -81.80 -19.55
C GLN A 142 -7.58 -80.44 -19.38
N GLU A 143 -8.91 -80.41 -19.40
CA GLU A 143 -9.73 -79.21 -19.19
C GLU A 143 -9.59 -78.62 -17.77
N ILE A 144 -9.33 -79.46 -16.75
CA ILE A 144 -9.05 -79.03 -15.37
C ILE A 144 -7.66 -78.40 -15.31
N LYS A 145 -6.61 -79.10 -15.77
CA LYS A 145 -5.23 -78.57 -15.82
C LYS A 145 -5.16 -77.24 -16.56
N GLU A 146 -5.87 -77.15 -17.68
CA GLU A 146 -5.98 -75.92 -18.46
C GLU A 146 -6.74 -74.79 -17.77
N ARG A 147 -7.58 -75.05 -16.77
CA ARG A 147 -8.17 -74.01 -15.91
C ARG A 147 -7.21 -73.63 -14.80
N ASP A 148 -6.58 -74.61 -14.15
CA ASP A 148 -5.62 -74.40 -13.06
C ASP A 148 -4.40 -73.58 -13.51
N GLU A 149 -3.85 -73.87 -14.69
CA GLU A 149 -2.79 -73.06 -15.32
C GLU A 149 -3.26 -71.62 -15.56
N LYS A 150 -4.49 -71.42 -16.05
CA LYS A 150 -5.06 -70.09 -16.30
C LYS A 150 -5.32 -69.33 -14.99
N TYR A 151 -5.69 -70.02 -13.90
CA TYR A 151 -5.83 -69.42 -12.57
C TYR A 151 -4.46 -69.05 -11.97
N ALA A 152 -3.47 -69.94 -11.99
CA ALA A 152 -2.11 -69.63 -11.53
C ALA A 152 -1.48 -68.45 -12.29
N ASP A 153 -1.72 -68.37 -13.61
CA ASP A 153 -1.24 -67.27 -14.45
C ASP A 153 -2.05 -65.97 -14.26
N LEU A 154 -3.28 -66.03 -13.72
CA LEU A 154 -4.03 -64.87 -13.23
C LEU A 154 -3.51 -64.40 -11.87
N ASP A 155 -3.30 -65.29 -10.91
CA ASP A 155 -2.76 -64.97 -9.58
C ASP A 155 -1.34 -64.40 -9.66
N ALA A 156 -0.52 -64.89 -10.59
CA ALA A 156 0.76 -64.29 -10.91
C ALA A 156 0.64 -62.84 -11.42
N LYS A 157 -0.40 -62.53 -12.21
CA LYS A 157 -0.67 -61.16 -12.69
C LYS A 157 -1.22 -60.27 -11.57
N PHE A 158 -2.18 -60.75 -10.77
CA PHE A 158 -2.68 -60.02 -9.59
C PHE A 158 -1.57 -59.75 -8.57
N THR A 159 -0.71 -60.72 -8.29
CA THR A 159 0.45 -60.54 -7.39
C THR A 159 1.43 -59.47 -7.91
N ARG A 160 1.71 -59.44 -9.22
CA ARG A 160 2.55 -58.40 -9.85
C ARG A 160 1.87 -57.03 -9.79
N LEU A 161 0.56 -56.96 -10.02
CA LEU A 161 -0.22 -55.72 -9.97
C LEU A 161 -0.28 -55.17 -8.54
N HIS A 162 -0.57 -56.01 -7.55
CA HIS A 162 -0.58 -55.64 -6.12
C HIS A 162 0.79 -55.15 -5.65
N LYS A 163 1.89 -55.81 -6.05
CA LYS A 163 3.26 -55.34 -5.76
C LYS A 163 3.53 -53.95 -6.37
N ARG A 164 3.13 -53.72 -7.64
CA ARG A 164 3.27 -52.40 -8.29
C ARG A 164 2.41 -51.32 -7.62
N ALA A 165 1.16 -51.65 -7.25
CA ALA A 165 0.27 -50.73 -6.54
C ALA A 165 0.85 -50.35 -5.16
N LYS A 166 1.32 -51.34 -4.38
CA LYS A 166 1.99 -51.10 -3.10
C LYS A 166 3.24 -50.23 -3.23
N GLN A 167 4.07 -50.47 -4.25
CA GLN A 167 5.21 -49.61 -4.55
C GLN A 167 4.78 -48.18 -4.88
N ARG A 168 3.78 -47.98 -5.77
CA ARG A 168 3.34 -46.63 -6.13
C ARG A 168 2.69 -45.88 -4.97
N ILE A 169 2.01 -46.58 -4.06
CA ILE A 169 1.51 -45.99 -2.80
C ILE A 169 2.68 -45.52 -1.91
N GLN A 170 3.75 -46.30 -1.80
CA GLN A 170 4.96 -45.91 -1.05
C GLN A 170 5.70 -44.73 -1.70
N GLU A 171 5.77 -44.68 -3.03
CA GLU A 171 6.31 -43.54 -3.77
C GLU A 171 5.48 -42.26 -3.52
N ILE A 172 4.15 -42.34 -3.67
CA ILE A 172 3.24 -41.20 -3.43
C ILE A 172 3.30 -40.74 -1.97
N GLN A 173 3.38 -41.66 -1.01
CA GLN A 173 3.52 -41.30 0.41
C GLN A 173 4.83 -40.54 0.64
N LYS A 174 5.94 -40.98 0.04
CA LYS A 174 7.22 -40.26 0.13
C LYS A 174 7.17 -38.90 -0.59
N GLU A 175 6.59 -38.84 -1.79
CA GLU A 175 6.36 -37.58 -2.53
C GLU A 175 5.57 -36.57 -1.68
N LYS A 176 4.56 -37.03 -0.94
CA LYS A 176 3.82 -36.23 0.03
C LYS A 176 4.69 -35.79 1.22
N ASP A 177 5.41 -36.70 1.85
CA ASP A 177 6.20 -36.38 3.05
C ASP A 177 7.38 -35.42 2.72
N ASP A 178 7.99 -35.56 1.54
CA ASP A 178 8.99 -34.63 0.99
C ASP A 178 8.38 -33.24 0.66
N LEU A 179 7.09 -33.16 0.29
CA LEU A 179 6.36 -31.89 0.10
C LEU A 179 5.96 -31.25 1.44
N ASP A 180 5.44 -32.02 2.39
CA ASP A 180 5.10 -31.55 3.74
C ASP A 180 6.32 -31.01 4.50
N ALA A 181 7.52 -31.50 4.19
CA ALA A 181 8.78 -30.92 4.67
C ALA A 181 9.04 -29.54 4.06
N ARG A 182 8.93 -29.41 2.73
CA ARG A 182 9.13 -28.13 2.02
C ARG A 182 8.12 -27.07 2.42
N PHE A 183 6.84 -27.44 2.60
CA PHE A 183 5.81 -26.50 3.07
C PHE A 183 6.13 -25.95 4.47
N ARG A 184 6.71 -26.76 5.37
CA ARG A 184 7.17 -26.27 6.68
C ARG A 184 8.35 -25.30 6.56
N GLU A 185 9.34 -25.61 5.72
CA GLU A 185 10.47 -24.70 5.46
C GLU A 185 10.02 -23.36 4.85
N VAL A 186 9.07 -23.38 3.91
CA VAL A 186 8.44 -22.18 3.33
C VAL A 186 7.64 -21.40 4.37
N ASN A 187 6.91 -22.07 5.26
CA ASN A 187 6.17 -21.41 6.34
C ASN A 187 7.12 -20.74 7.35
N GLU A 188 8.15 -21.45 7.83
CA GLU A 188 9.14 -20.85 8.75
C GLU A 188 9.92 -19.70 8.11
N THR A 189 10.25 -19.76 6.81
CA THR A 189 10.90 -18.64 6.12
C THR A 189 9.96 -17.44 5.96
N ALA A 190 8.66 -17.66 5.71
CA ALA A 190 7.65 -16.60 5.70
C ALA A 190 7.43 -15.97 7.10
N GLU A 191 7.37 -16.77 8.17
CA GLU A 191 7.29 -16.29 9.55
C GLU A 191 8.52 -15.46 9.93
N ARG A 192 9.72 -15.95 9.59
CA ARG A 192 10.98 -15.22 9.80
C ARG A 192 11.00 -13.90 9.03
N ALA A 193 10.58 -13.88 7.76
CA ALA A 193 10.46 -12.64 6.97
C ALA A 193 9.41 -11.66 7.56
N SER A 194 8.27 -12.17 8.02
CA SER A 194 7.21 -11.37 8.66
C SER A 194 7.70 -10.71 9.96
N SER A 195 8.42 -11.45 10.81
CA SER A 195 9.02 -10.90 12.04
C SER A 195 10.07 -9.83 11.75
N GLN A 196 10.91 -10.00 10.71
CA GLN A 196 11.87 -9.00 10.27
C GLN A 196 11.16 -7.74 9.75
N HIS A 197 10.12 -7.89 8.92
CA HIS A 197 9.32 -6.77 8.42
C HIS A 197 8.66 -5.98 9.55
N SER A 198 8.08 -6.66 10.55
CA SER A 198 7.51 -6.02 11.73
C SER A 198 8.56 -5.25 12.56
N SER A 199 9.77 -5.78 12.70
CA SER A 199 10.88 -5.07 13.36
C SER A 199 11.28 -3.81 12.60
N MET A 200 11.47 -3.91 11.28
CA MET A 200 11.80 -2.76 10.42
C MET A 200 10.70 -1.68 10.42
N GLN A 201 9.43 -2.09 10.43
CA GLN A 201 8.31 -1.15 10.56
C GLN A 201 8.38 -0.40 11.90
N GLN A 202 8.65 -1.09 13.01
CA GLN A 202 8.76 -0.45 14.33
C GLN A 202 9.96 0.51 14.41
N GLU A 203 11.06 0.25 13.71
CA GLU A 203 12.21 1.16 13.58
C GLU A 203 11.89 2.39 12.71
N LEU A 204 11.14 2.21 11.62
CA LEU A 204 10.63 3.30 10.78
C LEU A 204 9.66 4.19 11.56
N GLU A 205 8.78 3.61 12.37
CA GLU A 205 7.86 4.35 13.24
C GLU A 205 8.61 5.14 14.33
N ARG A 206 9.65 4.55 14.96
CA ARG A 206 10.50 5.27 15.93
C ARG A 206 11.28 6.43 15.30
N THR A 207 11.91 6.22 14.16
CA THR A 207 12.66 7.28 13.46
C THR A 207 11.74 8.39 12.95
N ARG A 208 10.54 8.04 12.46
CA ARG A 208 9.48 9.02 12.14
C ARG A 208 9.01 9.79 13.37
N GLN A 209 8.89 9.17 14.55
CA GLN A 209 8.57 9.89 15.79
C GLN A 209 9.68 10.86 16.16
N GLN A 210 10.95 10.43 16.15
CA GLN A 210 12.11 11.27 16.45
C GLN A 210 12.22 12.47 15.50
N ALA A 211 11.96 12.29 14.20
CA ALA A 211 11.92 13.38 13.22
C ALA A 211 10.80 14.39 13.52
N ASN A 212 9.61 13.92 13.90
CA ASN A 212 8.50 14.79 14.32
C ASN A 212 8.79 15.55 15.62
N GLU A 213 9.55 14.97 16.55
CA GLU A 213 9.98 15.62 17.79
C GLU A 213 11.05 16.68 17.52
N ALA A 214 12.01 16.39 16.64
CA ALA A 214 13.00 17.36 16.17
C ALA A 214 12.35 18.56 15.44
N LEU A 215 11.38 18.31 14.55
CA LEU A 215 10.62 19.39 13.88
C LEU A 215 9.89 20.29 14.88
N LYS A 216 9.24 19.72 15.91
CA LYS A 216 8.59 20.49 16.98
C LYS A 216 9.59 21.35 17.77
N ALA A 217 10.80 20.83 18.03
CA ALA A 217 11.86 21.60 18.69
C ALA A 217 12.32 22.77 17.81
N MET A 218 12.57 22.54 16.52
CA MET A 218 12.96 23.60 15.57
C MET A 218 11.88 24.68 15.41
N ASP A 219 10.59 24.31 15.36
CA ASP A 219 9.51 25.30 15.33
C ASP A 219 9.38 26.08 16.65
N ALA A 220 9.64 25.45 17.80
CA ALA A 220 9.69 26.14 19.08
C ALA A 220 10.86 27.16 19.14
N GLU A 221 12.06 26.78 18.69
CA GLU A 221 13.20 27.69 18.54
C GLU A 221 12.90 28.83 17.56
N ARG A 222 12.27 28.52 16.42
CA ARG A 222 11.84 29.51 15.42
C ARG A 222 10.82 30.50 15.98
N GLN A 223 9.90 30.05 16.85
CA GLN A 223 8.98 30.93 17.57
C GLN A 223 9.71 31.78 18.62
N GLN A 224 10.65 31.21 19.37
CA GLN A 224 11.48 31.97 20.33
C GLN A 224 12.28 33.06 19.63
N LEU A 225 12.97 32.73 18.53
CA LEU A 225 13.74 33.68 17.71
C LEU A 225 12.86 34.78 17.11
N ARG A 226 11.65 34.45 16.63
CA ARG A 226 10.65 35.45 16.21
C ARG A 226 10.25 36.38 17.36
N SER A 227 9.99 35.84 18.55
CA SER A 227 9.64 36.64 19.73
C SER A 227 10.79 37.57 20.19
N ALA A 228 12.04 37.11 20.06
CA ALA A 228 13.23 37.90 20.35
C ALA A 228 13.45 38.99 19.30
N ASN A 229 13.27 38.69 18.01
CA ASN A 229 13.39 39.67 16.93
C ASN A 229 12.32 40.77 17.05
N ASN A 230 11.08 40.42 17.42
CA ASN A 230 10.03 41.40 17.69
C ASN A 230 10.41 42.31 18.86
N LYS A 231 10.78 41.75 20.03
CA LYS A 231 11.25 42.54 21.18
C LYS A 231 12.41 43.49 20.82
N LEU A 232 13.35 43.04 19.99
CA LEU A 232 14.45 43.90 19.52
C LEU A 232 13.93 45.04 18.64
N ARG A 233 13.00 44.79 17.72
CA ARG A 233 12.33 45.86 16.93
C ARG A 233 11.60 46.85 17.85
N ASP A 234 10.87 46.35 18.83
CA ASP A 234 10.13 47.17 19.80
C ASP A 234 11.10 48.10 20.56
N THR A 235 12.24 47.57 21.05
CA THR A 235 13.26 48.40 21.71
C THR A 235 13.98 49.37 20.77
N ILE A 236 14.15 49.04 19.49
CA ILE A 236 14.71 49.96 18.49
C ILE A 236 13.74 51.12 18.23
N GLU A 237 12.44 50.85 18.17
CA GLU A 237 11.42 51.88 17.95
C GLU A 237 11.19 52.74 19.20
N GLU A 238 11.26 52.17 20.40
CA GLU A 238 11.31 52.93 21.66
C GLU A 238 12.53 53.85 21.71
N LEU A 239 13.73 53.34 21.35
CA LEU A 239 14.94 54.15 21.30
C LEU A 239 14.84 55.30 20.29
N ARG A 240 14.29 55.05 19.09
CA ARG A 240 13.98 56.08 18.08
C ARG A 240 13.02 57.14 18.63
N GLY A 241 11.89 56.72 19.21
CA GLY A 241 10.92 57.60 19.86
C GLY A 241 11.51 58.41 21.02
N SER A 242 12.55 57.91 21.68
CA SER A 242 13.31 58.63 22.71
C SER A 242 14.37 59.61 22.16
N LEU A 243 14.78 59.42 20.90
CA LEU A 243 15.85 60.18 20.25
C LEU A 243 15.29 61.34 19.41
N GLN A 244 14.24 61.11 18.64
CA GLN A 244 13.56 62.12 17.83
C GLN A 244 13.19 63.42 18.60
N PRO A 245 12.62 63.40 19.83
CA PRO A 245 12.37 64.62 20.60
C PRO A 245 13.64 65.29 21.16
N LYS A 246 14.82 64.67 21.05
CA LYS A 246 16.13 65.29 21.31
C LYS A 246 16.69 65.91 20.02
N GLU A 247 16.53 65.23 18.89
CA GLU A 247 16.88 65.75 17.55
C GLU A 247 16.09 67.02 17.24
N ASN A 248 14.76 67.00 17.37
CA ASN A 248 13.91 68.19 17.24
C ASN A 248 14.31 69.35 18.20
N LYS A 249 14.85 69.02 19.39
CA LYS A 249 15.39 70.03 20.33
C LYS A 249 16.74 70.58 19.89
N ILE A 250 17.59 69.77 19.27
CA ILE A 250 18.86 70.23 18.68
C ILE A 250 18.56 71.13 17.48
N GLU A 251 17.64 70.76 16.60
CA GLU A 251 17.22 71.59 15.46
C GLU A 251 16.65 72.95 15.90
N THR A 252 15.75 72.97 16.88
CA THR A 252 15.18 74.24 17.41
C THR A 252 16.23 75.07 18.16
N LEU A 253 17.22 74.47 18.80
CA LEU A 253 18.36 75.19 19.38
C LEU A 253 19.32 75.72 18.31
N GLN A 254 19.54 74.99 17.22
CA GLN A 254 20.33 75.44 16.06
C GLN A 254 19.65 76.62 15.36
N GLN A 255 18.34 76.56 15.12
CA GLN A 255 17.59 77.70 14.58
C GLN A 255 17.67 78.90 15.52
N SER A 256 17.45 78.68 16.83
CA SER A 256 17.58 79.75 17.83
C SER A 256 19.01 80.29 17.99
N LEU A 257 20.04 79.57 17.52
CA LEU A 257 21.41 80.08 17.43
C LEU A 257 21.55 80.99 16.21
N LEU A 258 21.13 80.52 15.03
CA LEU A 258 21.13 81.29 13.78
C LEU A 258 20.35 82.60 13.90
N ASP A 259 19.18 82.57 14.54
CA ASP A 259 18.37 83.77 14.82
C ASP A 259 19.13 84.78 15.70
N LYS A 260 19.90 84.29 16.69
CA LYS A 260 20.71 85.15 17.57
C LYS A 260 21.94 85.70 16.86
N ASP A 261 22.61 84.90 16.03
CA ASP A 261 23.76 85.36 15.25
C ASP A 261 23.34 86.45 14.24
N GLN A 262 22.16 86.30 13.61
CA GLN A 262 21.57 87.35 12.77
C GLN A 262 21.25 88.62 13.58
N ILE A 263 20.62 88.50 14.76
CA ILE A 263 20.36 89.64 15.65
C ILE A 263 21.67 90.32 16.08
N LEU A 264 22.72 89.57 16.42
CA LEU A 264 24.03 90.11 16.76
C LEU A 264 24.66 90.85 15.59
N GLU A 265 24.54 90.33 14.36
CA GLU A 265 25.05 90.97 13.15
C GLU A 265 24.30 92.27 12.81
N ASP A 266 22.98 92.31 13.01
CA ASP A 266 22.20 93.54 12.84
C ASP A 266 22.44 94.55 13.98
N LEU A 267 22.71 94.10 15.20
CA LEU A 267 23.17 94.96 16.30
C LEU A 267 24.58 95.54 16.03
N LYS A 268 25.50 94.79 15.41
CA LYS A 268 26.80 95.35 14.96
C LYS A 268 26.59 96.47 13.94
N LYS A 269 25.73 96.27 12.94
CA LYS A 269 25.39 97.30 11.93
C LYS A 269 24.77 98.54 12.57
N GLN A 270 23.86 98.36 13.53
CA GLN A 270 23.26 99.47 14.29
C GLN A 270 24.31 100.20 15.14
N LEU A 271 25.20 99.48 15.82
CA LEU A 271 26.29 100.07 16.61
C LEU A 271 27.27 100.85 15.73
N GLN A 272 27.65 100.31 14.57
CA GLN A 272 28.46 101.02 13.58
C GLN A 272 27.76 102.30 13.12
N ALA A 273 26.48 102.23 12.73
CA ALA A 273 25.72 103.41 12.31
C ALA A 273 25.54 104.45 13.44
N VAL A 274 25.50 104.01 14.71
CA VAL A 274 25.50 104.91 15.88
C VAL A 274 26.88 105.54 16.10
N GLU A 275 27.97 104.80 15.92
CA GLU A 275 29.34 105.32 16.05
C GLU A 275 29.68 106.28 14.89
N GLU A 276 29.23 105.99 13.66
CA GLU A 276 29.29 106.90 12.50
C GLU A 276 28.49 108.19 12.77
N ARG A 277 27.25 108.08 13.26
CA ARG A 277 26.44 109.24 13.67
C ARG A 277 27.08 110.01 14.82
N LYS A 278 27.72 109.33 15.78
CA LYS A 278 28.46 109.94 16.89
C LYS A 278 29.71 110.65 16.37
N GLN A 279 30.42 110.10 15.39
CA GLN A 279 31.56 110.75 14.76
C GLN A 279 31.14 112.01 13.97
N ILE A 280 30.02 111.93 13.22
CA ILE A 280 29.40 113.10 12.57
C ILE A 280 28.95 114.13 13.62
N ALA A 281 28.31 113.69 14.70
CA ALA A 281 27.88 114.58 15.78
C ALA A 281 29.07 115.19 16.52
N VAL A 282 30.22 114.52 16.63
CA VAL A 282 31.46 115.05 17.21
C VAL A 282 32.14 116.04 16.26
N THR A 283 32.13 115.84 14.95
CA THR A 283 32.64 116.85 13.99
C THR A 283 31.69 118.05 13.90
N GLU A 284 30.38 117.85 13.92
CA GLU A 284 29.39 118.93 14.07
C GLU A 284 29.52 119.67 15.40
N LEU A 285 29.69 118.97 16.51
CA LEU A 285 29.72 119.56 17.85
C LEU A 285 31.05 120.24 18.13
N SER A 286 32.16 119.76 17.58
CA SER A 286 33.43 120.50 17.59
C SER A 286 33.37 121.73 16.67
N ALA A 287 32.73 121.67 15.50
CA ALA A 287 32.46 122.86 14.67
C ALA A 287 31.50 123.86 15.35
N LYS A 288 30.47 123.37 16.04
CA LYS A 288 29.57 124.19 16.89
C LYS A 288 30.29 124.73 18.12
N HIS A 289 31.24 124.00 18.71
CA HIS A 289 32.02 124.47 19.85
C HIS A 289 33.03 125.53 19.41
N GLN A 290 33.68 125.38 18.25
CA GLN A 290 34.47 126.43 17.62
C GLN A 290 33.63 127.71 17.42
N LYS A 291 32.45 127.58 16.80
CA LYS A 291 31.51 128.70 16.61
C LYS A 291 30.91 129.25 17.92
N ASN A 292 30.78 128.43 18.96
CA ASN A 292 30.30 128.87 20.27
C ASN A 292 31.43 129.42 21.15
N LEU A 293 32.71 129.16 20.84
CA LEU A 293 33.82 129.92 21.41
C LEU A 293 33.79 131.33 20.82
N GLU A 294 33.76 131.44 19.49
CA GLU A 294 33.54 132.72 18.76
C GLU A 294 32.27 133.45 19.26
N GLY A 295 31.22 132.70 19.62
CA GLY A 295 29.96 133.22 20.16
C GLY A 295 29.95 133.53 21.66
N LEU A 296 30.71 132.83 22.50
CA LEU A 296 30.83 133.09 23.94
C LEU A 296 31.86 134.17 24.24
N GLU A 297 32.89 134.32 23.39
CA GLU A 297 33.68 135.55 23.31
C GLU A 297 32.77 136.78 23.08
N ALA A 298 31.64 136.60 22.38
CA ALA A 298 30.61 137.61 22.17
C ALA A 298 29.46 137.61 23.21
N GLN A 299 29.33 136.61 24.10
CA GLN A 299 28.23 136.51 25.09
C GLN A 299 28.64 136.55 26.56
N VAL A 300 29.93 136.40 26.88
CA VAL A 300 30.50 136.88 28.15
C VAL A 300 30.32 138.41 28.28
N VAL A 301 30.16 139.09 27.14
CA VAL A 301 29.73 140.49 27.01
C VAL A 301 28.32 140.73 27.58
N ASP A 302 27.39 139.78 27.37
CA ASP A 302 25.95 139.95 27.63
C ASP A 302 25.49 139.35 28.97
N ALA A 303 25.94 138.14 29.31
CA ALA A 303 25.32 137.30 30.35
C ALA A 303 25.54 137.76 31.81
N LEU A 304 26.23 138.88 32.01
CA LEU A 304 26.38 139.57 33.29
C LEU A 304 25.09 140.28 33.77
N SER A 305 23.96 140.10 33.09
CA SER A 305 22.78 140.99 33.14
C SER A 305 21.49 140.45 33.79
N GLU A 306 21.28 139.13 33.90
CA GLU A 306 19.91 138.56 33.99
C GLU A 306 19.61 137.60 35.17
N ARG A 307 20.63 137.18 35.94
CA ARG A 307 20.62 136.02 36.87
C ARG A 307 19.55 136.07 37.99
N ASP A 308 18.98 137.22 38.30
CA ASP A 308 18.54 137.58 39.65
C ASP A 308 17.03 137.41 39.93
N LYS A 309 16.34 136.39 39.37
CA LYS A 309 14.85 136.39 39.25
C LYS A 309 14.00 135.21 39.79
N ALA A 310 14.49 133.97 39.97
CA ALA A 310 13.63 132.78 39.71
C ALA A 310 13.38 131.73 40.84
N ALA A 311 13.27 132.10 42.13
CA ALA A 311 13.44 131.14 43.25
C ALA A 311 12.17 130.63 44.01
N GLU A 312 10.96 130.63 43.43
CA GLU A 312 9.72 130.74 44.27
C GLU A 312 8.72 129.55 44.39
N THR A 313 8.73 128.46 43.59
CA THR A 313 7.55 127.56 43.50
C THR A 313 7.78 126.04 43.68
N ILE A 314 7.09 125.40 44.63
CA ILE A 314 6.92 123.92 44.82
C ILE A 314 5.73 123.64 45.80
N SER A 315 5.00 122.50 45.63
CA SER A 315 4.14 121.75 46.61
C SER A 315 2.62 121.59 46.31
N SER A 316 2.16 120.42 45.81
CA SER A 316 0.75 119.93 45.96
C SER A 316 0.46 118.54 45.31
N LEU A 317 0.34 117.44 46.07
CA LEU A 317 -0.10 116.10 45.60
C LEU A 317 -0.67 115.21 46.74
N GLN A 318 -1.50 114.18 46.39
CA GLN A 318 -1.72 112.84 47.02
C GLN A 318 -3.20 112.38 47.28
N VAL A 319 -3.37 111.04 47.34
CA VAL A 319 -4.50 110.20 47.90
C VAL A 319 -5.76 109.89 47.04
N LEU A 320 -5.96 108.61 46.67
CA LEU A 320 -7.19 107.78 46.88
C LEU A 320 -7.07 106.36 46.26
N LEU A 321 -7.37 105.27 47.01
CA LEU A 321 -7.40 103.87 46.52
C LEU A 321 -8.08 102.90 47.54
N ALA A 322 -9.19 102.22 47.19
CA ALA A 322 -9.80 101.09 47.94
C ALA A 322 -10.95 100.40 47.14
N GLU A 323 -11.47 99.26 47.64
CA GLU A 323 -12.69 98.52 47.23
C GLU A 323 -12.65 97.72 45.89
N LYS A 324 -13.19 96.49 45.70
CA LYS A 324 -13.81 95.41 46.54
C LYS A 324 -13.64 94.02 45.88
N GLU A 325 -13.86 92.95 46.66
CA GLU A 325 -14.03 91.56 46.18
C GLU A 325 -15.19 90.86 46.95
N SER A 326 -15.97 89.96 46.32
CA SER A 326 -16.69 88.81 46.92
C SER A 326 -17.81 88.25 46.02
N LYS A 327 -17.74 86.95 45.66
CA LYS A 327 -18.84 85.93 45.64
C LYS A 327 -18.52 84.74 44.71
N ILE A 328 -18.35 83.55 45.29
CA ILE A 328 -18.46 82.24 44.61
C ILE A 328 -19.09 81.24 45.60
N ALA A 329 -20.25 80.68 45.24
CA ALA A 329 -20.92 79.53 45.89
C ALA A 329 -22.14 79.12 45.02
N GLU A 330 -22.68 77.91 45.24
CA GLU A 330 -23.79 77.26 44.49
C GLU A 330 -23.39 76.78 43.06
N MET A 331 -23.74 75.57 42.59
CA MET A 331 -24.44 74.42 43.22
C MET A 331 -24.15 73.10 42.47
N GLU A 332 -24.37 71.95 43.12
CA GLU A 332 -24.23 70.58 42.56
C GLU A 332 -25.43 69.69 42.99
N ALA A 333 -26.10 68.92 42.10
CA ALA A 333 -27.17 67.97 42.49
C ALA A 333 -27.66 66.97 41.41
N ALA A 334 -28.38 65.92 41.89
CA ALA A 334 -29.22 64.94 41.17
C ALA A 334 -28.54 63.79 40.40
N ALA A 335 -29.25 62.65 40.24
CA ALA A 335 -28.68 61.38 39.74
C ALA A 335 -29.68 60.33 39.19
N THR A 336 -29.24 59.58 38.16
CA THR A 336 -29.43 58.12 37.88
C THR A 336 -30.76 57.36 38.11
N GLY A 337 -31.18 56.56 37.09
CA GLY A 337 -31.57 55.15 37.30
C GLY A 337 -32.81 54.60 36.56
N GLU A 338 -32.65 53.59 35.68
CA GLU A 338 -33.73 52.63 35.32
C GLU A 338 -33.15 51.32 34.73
N ALA A 339 -33.42 50.14 35.32
CA ALA A 339 -32.79 48.87 34.91
C ALA A 339 -33.57 47.57 35.25
N ALA A 340 -34.93 47.60 35.25
CA ALA A 340 -35.73 46.58 35.96
C ALA A 340 -36.75 45.74 35.16
N ARG A 341 -36.93 45.92 33.83
CA ARG A 341 -38.11 45.39 33.11
C ARG A 341 -38.01 44.02 32.40
N LEU A 342 -36.84 43.38 32.30
CA LEU A 342 -36.64 42.19 31.43
C LEU A 342 -36.52 40.84 32.18
N ARG A 343 -37.56 40.41 32.90
CA ARG A 343 -37.60 39.08 33.56
C ARG A 343 -38.92 38.28 33.48
N ALA A 344 -39.92 38.75 32.73
CA ALA A 344 -41.28 38.21 32.80
C ALA A 344 -41.64 37.08 31.78
N ALA A 345 -40.68 36.58 30.99
CA ALA A 345 -40.95 35.78 29.79
C ALA A 345 -40.75 34.24 29.94
N ALA A 346 -40.76 33.69 31.17
CA ALA A 346 -40.23 32.34 31.44
C ALA A 346 -41.24 31.29 31.97
N GLU A 347 -42.50 31.63 32.23
CA GLU A 347 -43.47 30.74 32.92
C GLU A 347 -44.54 30.08 31.99
N THR A 348 -44.42 30.20 30.67
CA THR A 348 -45.47 29.79 29.72
C THR A 348 -45.39 28.35 29.18
N LEU A 349 -44.37 27.56 29.52
CA LEU A 349 -44.11 26.23 28.92
C LEU A 349 -44.40 25.02 29.84
N LYS A 350 -45.34 25.16 30.78
CA LYS A 350 -45.57 24.16 31.87
C LYS A 350 -46.92 23.44 31.81
N GLY A 351 -47.73 23.66 30.77
CA GLY A 351 -49.17 23.30 30.77
C GLY A 351 -49.57 21.98 30.09
N GLU A 352 -48.82 21.49 29.10
CA GLU A 352 -49.39 20.57 28.09
C GLU A 352 -49.32 19.06 28.44
N LEU A 353 -48.60 18.69 29.50
CA LEU A 353 -48.26 17.28 29.81
C LEU A 353 -49.39 16.46 30.48
N ALA A 354 -50.60 17.01 30.62
CA ALA A 354 -51.64 16.47 31.52
C ALA A 354 -52.76 15.65 30.84
N HIS A 355 -52.91 15.67 29.51
CA HIS A 355 -54.14 15.17 28.85
C HIS A 355 -54.16 13.66 28.56
N LEU A 356 -53.01 13.04 28.26
CA LEU A 356 -52.90 11.69 27.68
C LEU A 356 -53.08 10.51 28.66
N LYS A 357 -53.83 10.67 29.76
CA LYS A 357 -53.92 9.66 30.85
C LYS A 357 -55.33 9.16 31.19
N SER A 358 -56.35 9.42 30.36
CA SER A 358 -57.76 9.16 30.72
C SER A 358 -58.52 8.13 29.86
N GLU A 359 -57.96 7.64 28.76
CA GLU A 359 -58.71 6.78 27.80
C GLU A 359 -58.66 5.27 28.10
N ASN A 360 -57.70 4.81 28.89
CA ASN A 360 -57.30 3.38 28.97
C ASN A 360 -58.20 2.46 29.83
N GLU A 361 -59.27 2.97 30.45
CA GLU A 361 -60.00 2.24 31.52
C GLU A 361 -61.30 1.55 31.04
N LYS A 362 -61.63 1.59 29.75
CA LYS A 362 -62.98 1.24 29.24
C LYS A 362 -63.18 -0.15 28.61
N GLU A 363 -62.13 -0.91 28.31
CA GLU A 363 -62.25 -2.14 27.50
C GLU A 363 -62.60 -3.42 28.29
N LYS A 364 -62.79 -3.33 29.61
CA LYS A 364 -62.75 -4.50 30.52
C LYS A 364 -64.07 -5.25 30.71
N GLU A 365 -65.22 -4.65 30.43
CA GLU A 365 -66.53 -5.11 30.94
C GLU A 365 -67.28 -6.15 30.07
N THR A 366 -66.78 -6.54 28.90
CA THR A 366 -67.59 -7.22 27.86
C THR A 366 -67.58 -8.76 27.86
N TRP A 367 -66.80 -9.42 28.71
CA TRP A 367 -66.48 -10.86 28.54
C TRP A 367 -67.37 -11.88 29.27
N GLU A 368 -68.24 -11.47 30.20
CA GLU A 368 -68.74 -12.37 31.27
C GLU A 368 -70.04 -13.15 30.94
N ALA A 369 -70.66 -12.95 29.77
CA ALA A 369 -72.08 -13.25 29.55
C ALA A 369 -72.46 -14.57 28.81
N SER A 370 -71.57 -15.55 28.67
CA SER A 370 -71.71 -16.60 27.63
C SER A 370 -71.99 -18.05 28.06
N CYS A 371 -72.02 -18.40 29.35
CA CYS A 371 -71.86 -19.81 29.78
C CYS A 371 -73.11 -20.68 29.99
N ASP A 372 -74.32 -20.14 30.18
CA ASP A 372 -75.42 -20.87 30.87
C ASP A 372 -76.26 -21.88 30.05
N ALA A 373 -76.03 -22.04 28.74
CA ALA A 373 -77.05 -22.55 27.82
C ALA A 373 -77.25 -24.09 27.67
N LEU A 374 -76.46 -24.96 28.33
CA LEU A 374 -76.18 -26.32 27.80
C LEU A 374 -76.94 -27.55 28.37
N LYS A 375 -77.83 -27.42 29.36
CA LYS A 375 -78.11 -28.55 30.32
C LYS A 375 -79.25 -29.55 30.05
N SER A 376 -80.20 -29.35 29.14
CA SER A 376 -81.56 -29.95 29.27
C SER A 376 -81.97 -31.05 28.26
N LYS A 377 -81.20 -32.14 28.05
CA LYS A 377 -81.41 -33.08 26.91
C LYS A 377 -81.50 -34.60 27.18
N LEU A 378 -81.60 -35.09 28.42
CA LEU A 378 -81.24 -36.49 28.75
C LEU A 378 -82.38 -37.54 28.84
N GLU A 379 -83.64 -37.15 29.02
CA GLU A 379 -84.56 -37.90 29.91
C GLU A 379 -85.56 -38.90 29.26
N ILE A 380 -85.50 -39.16 27.95
CA ILE A 380 -86.66 -39.67 27.15
C ILE A 380 -86.65 -41.21 26.88
N ALA A 381 -85.82 -42.01 27.56
CA ALA A 381 -85.35 -43.29 27.00
C ALA A 381 -86.17 -44.59 27.24
N GLU A 382 -86.86 -44.77 28.37
CA GLU A 382 -86.87 -46.11 29.00
C GLU A 382 -88.04 -47.08 28.70
N SER A 383 -89.26 -46.62 28.37
CA SER A 383 -90.50 -47.39 28.61
C SER A 383 -90.84 -48.57 27.65
N ASN A 384 -89.91 -49.04 26.82
CA ASN A 384 -90.23 -49.79 25.58
C ASN A 384 -90.10 -51.33 25.65
N TYR A 385 -90.21 -51.96 26.84
CA TYR A 385 -89.65 -53.30 27.07
C TYR A 385 -90.61 -54.51 26.97
N LEU A 386 -91.82 -54.45 27.55
CA LEU A 386 -92.50 -55.68 28.04
C LEU A 386 -93.34 -56.47 27.02
N GLN A 387 -93.67 -55.92 25.85
CA GLN A 387 -94.72 -56.46 24.97
C GLN A 387 -94.30 -57.68 24.10
N ALA A 388 -93.22 -58.37 24.49
CA ALA A 388 -92.44 -59.25 23.60
C ALA A 388 -92.61 -60.77 23.82
N GLU A 389 -93.24 -61.23 24.91
CA GLU A 389 -93.03 -62.61 25.39
C GLU A 389 -94.00 -63.67 24.84
N ILE A 390 -95.27 -63.35 24.57
CA ILE A 390 -96.26 -64.37 24.13
C ILE A 390 -96.05 -64.82 22.67
N GLU A 391 -95.50 -63.95 21.82
CA GLU A 391 -95.21 -64.27 20.42
C GLU A 391 -94.19 -65.42 20.31
N VAL A 392 -93.26 -65.51 21.26
CA VAL A 392 -92.18 -66.51 21.35
C VAL A 392 -92.68 -67.96 21.27
N ALA A 393 -93.88 -68.26 21.79
CA ALA A 393 -94.40 -69.63 21.79
C ALA A 393 -94.93 -70.08 20.43
N LYS A 394 -95.61 -69.19 19.68
CA LYS A 394 -96.09 -69.49 18.33
C LYS A 394 -94.94 -69.51 17.33
N MET A 395 -93.96 -68.61 17.53
CA MET A 395 -92.68 -68.62 16.86
C MET A 395 -92.01 -70.00 16.97
N ARG A 396 -91.98 -70.69 18.13
CA ARG A 396 -91.30 -71.99 18.29
C ARG A 396 -91.73 -73.11 17.33
N SER A 397 -93.02 -73.28 17.03
CA SER A 397 -93.45 -74.34 16.10
C SER A 397 -93.20 -73.97 14.65
N GLN A 398 -93.32 -72.69 14.33
CA GLN A 398 -92.98 -72.15 13.02
C GLN A 398 -91.47 -72.27 12.77
N LEU A 399 -90.64 -71.94 13.79
CA LEU A 399 -89.22 -72.25 13.91
C LEU A 399 -88.90 -73.75 13.71
N GLY A 400 -89.83 -74.69 13.91
CA GLY A 400 -89.57 -76.12 13.69
C GLY A 400 -89.46 -76.45 12.21
N SER A 401 -90.49 -76.09 11.44
CA SER A 401 -90.48 -76.19 9.97
C SER A 401 -89.47 -75.24 9.35
N GLU A 402 -89.34 -74.02 9.90
CA GLU A 402 -88.35 -73.05 9.46
C GLU A 402 -86.93 -73.52 9.79
N MET A 403 -86.65 -74.25 10.89
CA MET A 403 -85.32 -74.83 11.14
C MET A 403 -84.98 -75.95 10.16
N SER A 404 -85.95 -76.74 9.70
CA SER A 404 -85.69 -77.76 8.67
C SER A 404 -85.45 -77.13 7.30
N MET A 405 -86.31 -76.17 6.93
CA MET A 405 -86.15 -75.32 5.74
C MET A 405 -84.83 -74.55 5.79
N GLN A 406 -84.48 -73.97 6.94
CA GLN A 406 -83.20 -73.31 7.23
C GLN A 406 -82.05 -74.30 7.26
N THR A 407 -82.22 -75.58 7.60
CA THR A 407 -81.11 -76.55 7.52
C THR A 407 -80.79 -76.90 6.08
N GLN A 408 -81.80 -77.00 5.21
CA GLN A 408 -81.60 -77.18 3.77
C GLN A 408 -81.11 -75.90 3.08
N ILE A 409 -81.63 -74.73 3.49
CA ILE A 409 -81.11 -73.44 3.05
C ILE A 409 -79.68 -73.25 3.57
N LEU A 410 -79.36 -73.61 4.82
CA LEU A 410 -78.00 -73.56 5.37
C LEU A 410 -77.06 -74.50 4.62
N SER A 411 -77.45 -75.74 4.29
CA SER A 411 -76.56 -76.62 3.52
C SER A 411 -76.32 -76.14 2.08
N THR A 412 -77.34 -75.55 1.43
CA THR A 412 -77.16 -74.88 0.13
C THR A 412 -76.36 -73.58 0.27
N LYS A 413 -76.56 -72.80 1.33
CA LYS A 413 -75.79 -71.59 1.63
C LYS A 413 -74.38 -71.89 2.11
N ASP A 414 -74.10 -73.06 2.68
CA ASP A 414 -72.77 -73.55 3.02
C ASP A 414 -72.03 -74.02 1.75
N ALA A 415 -72.73 -74.60 0.78
CA ALA A 415 -72.19 -74.88 -0.55
C ALA A 415 -71.90 -73.58 -1.32
N GLU A 416 -72.84 -72.63 -1.34
CA GLU A 416 -72.62 -71.28 -1.89
C GLU A 416 -71.51 -70.53 -1.13
N LEU A 417 -71.42 -70.64 0.19
CA LEU A 417 -70.36 -70.02 1.01
C LEU A 417 -69.00 -70.70 0.78
N LYS A 418 -68.93 -72.00 0.46
CA LYS A 418 -67.70 -72.64 0.03
C LYS A 418 -67.27 -72.11 -1.33
N GLY A 419 -68.15 -72.10 -2.33
CA GLY A 419 -67.87 -71.51 -3.64
C GLY A 419 -67.47 -70.03 -3.56
N ALA A 420 -68.18 -69.23 -2.75
CA ALA A 420 -67.87 -67.83 -2.52
C ALA A 420 -66.56 -67.64 -1.72
N ARG A 421 -66.21 -68.53 -0.78
CA ARG A 421 -64.90 -68.51 -0.11
C ARG A 421 -63.77 -68.88 -1.07
N GLU A 422 -63.98 -69.85 -1.95
CA GLU A 422 -63.03 -70.26 -2.99
C GLU A 422 -62.81 -69.11 -4.00
N GLU A 423 -63.88 -68.43 -4.42
CA GLU A 423 -63.82 -67.23 -5.26
C GLU A 423 -63.17 -66.04 -4.55
N ILE A 424 -63.46 -65.81 -3.25
CA ILE A 424 -62.79 -64.79 -2.42
C ILE A 424 -61.30 -65.11 -2.27
N ASN A 425 -60.93 -66.36 -2.02
CA ASN A 425 -59.53 -66.78 -1.92
C ASN A 425 -58.80 -66.59 -3.26
N ARG A 426 -59.45 -66.92 -4.38
CA ARG A 426 -58.95 -66.63 -5.73
C ARG A 426 -58.73 -65.13 -5.93
N LEU A 427 -59.73 -64.31 -5.64
CA LEU A 427 -59.65 -62.85 -5.78
C LEU A 427 -58.61 -62.22 -4.84
N GLN A 428 -58.40 -62.77 -3.64
CA GLN A 428 -57.31 -62.36 -2.74
C GLN A 428 -55.93 -62.75 -3.29
N SER A 429 -55.79 -63.91 -3.94
CA SER A 429 -54.58 -64.31 -4.64
C SER A 429 -54.29 -63.38 -5.83
N GLU A 430 -55.29 -63.11 -6.67
CA GLU A 430 -55.17 -62.18 -7.78
C GLU A 430 -54.85 -60.76 -7.31
N PHE A 431 -55.56 -60.24 -6.30
CA PHE A 431 -55.35 -58.91 -5.74
C PHE A 431 -54.00 -58.76 -5.03
N SER A 432 -53.51 -59.78 -4.31
CA SER A 432 -52.16 -59.74 -3.74
C SER A 432 -51.08 -59.79 -4.83
N SER A 433 -51.25 -60.60 -5.88
CA SER A 433 -50.36 -60.58 -7.05
C SER A 433 -50.38 -59.24 -7.80
N TYR A 434 -51.52 -58.54 -7.81
CA TYR A 434 -51.67 -57.20 -8.36
C TYR A 434 -50.99 -56.16 -7.48
N LYS A 435 -51.21 -56.20 -6.16
CA LYS A 435 -50.57 -55.31 -5.18
C LYS A 435 -49.05 -55.42 -5.22
N ILE A 436 -48.51 -56.64 -5.34
CA ILE A 436 -47.07 -56.88 -5.50
C ILE A 436 -46.56 -56.28 -6.82
N ARG A 437 -47.24 -56.51 -7.95
CA ARG A 437 -46.87 -55.91 -9.24
C ARG A 437 -46.96 -54.39 -9.25
N ALA A 438 -48.01 -53.82 -8.65
CA ALA A 438 -48.20 -52.38 -8.54
C ALA A 438 -47.11 -51.74 -7.67
N HIS A 439 -46.76 -52.35 -6.53
CA HIS A 439 -45.66 -51.89 -5.69
C HIS A 439 -44.30 -51.99 -6.39
N ALA A 440 -44.03 -53.09 -7.10
CA ALA A 440 -42.80 -53.25 -7.88
C ALA A 440 -42.70 -52.24 -9.05
N LEU A 441 -43.82 -51.93 -9.71
CA LEU A 441 -43.89 -50.88 -10.74
C LEU A 441 -43.69 -49.48 -10.16
N LEU A 442 -44.30 -49.18 -9.01
CA LEU A 442 -44.14 -47.91 -8.32
C LEU A 442 -42.68 -47.72 -7.88
N GLN A 443 -42.13 -48.68 -7.15
CA GLN A 443 -40.74 -48.68 -6.70
C GLN A 443 -39.75 -48.57 -7.88
N LYS A 444 -40.00 -49.25 -9.01
CA LYS A 444 -39.19 -49.08 -10.22
C LYS A 444 -39.29 -47.66 -10.79
N LYS A 445 -40.48 -47.04 -10.76
CA LYS A 445 -40.66 -45.64 -11.19
C LYS A 445 -40.02 -44.64 -10.24
N ASP A 446 -40.07 -44.88 -8.93
CA ASP A 446 -39.37 -44.06 -7.95
C ASP A 446 -37.84 -44.15 -8.13
N MET A 447 -37.30 -45.34 -8.41
CA MET A 447 -35.88 -45.53 -8.76
C MET A 447 -35.50 -44.88 -10.10
N GLU A 448 -36.35 -44.98 -11.13
CA GLU A 448 -36.14 -44.29 -12.43
C GLU A 448 -36.17 -42.77 -12.26
N LEU A 449 -37.05 -42.23 -11.40
CA LEU A 449 -37.14 -40.80 -11.10
C LEU A 449 -35.99 -40.30 -10.22
N ALA A 450 -35.48 -41.12 -9.29
CA ALA A 450 -34.27 -40.82 -8.54
C ALA A 450 -33.06 -40.74 -9.48
N ALA A 451 -32.80 -41.79 -10.27
CA ALA A 451 -31.69 -41.82 -11.22
C ALA A 451 -31.75 -40.70 -12.28
N ALA A 452 -32.96 -40.27 -12.67
CA ALA A 452 -33.14 -39.11 -13.55
C ALA A 452 -32.70 -37.80 -12.87
N LYS A 453 -33.12 -37.55 -11.62
CA LYS A 453 -32.72 -36.39 -10.82
C LYS A 453 -31.23 -36.39 -10.54
N ASP A 454 -30.66 -37.53 -10.19
CA ASP A 454 -29.23 -37.69 -9.93
C ASP A 454 -28.42 -37.38 -11.21
N SER A 455 -28.89 -37.84 -12.38
CA SER A 455 -28.29 -37.51 -13.67
C SER A 455 -28.41 -36.02 -14.05
N GLU A 456 -29.50 -35.35 -13.69
CA GLU A 456 -29.70 -33.92 -13.90
C GLU A 456 -28.80 -33.08 -12.97
N GLN A 457 -28.69 -33.48 -11.69
CA GLN A 457 -27.76 -32.87 -10.74
C GLN A 457 -26.30 -33.03 -11.19
N ILE A 458 -25.88 -34.24 -11.60
CA ILE A 458 -24.53 -34.48 -12.13
C ILE A 458 -24.22 -33.56 -13.32
N LYS A 459 -25.15 -33.38 -14.26
CA LYS A 459 -24.96 -32.44 -15.39
C LYS A 459 -24.80 -31.00 -14.94
N SER A 460 -25.63 -30.53 -13.99
CA SER A 460 -25.53 -29.17 -13.46
C SER A 460 -24.19 -28.91 -12.75
N LEU A 461 -23.64 -29.94 -12.08
CA LEU A 461 -22.32 -29.90 -11.43
C LEU A 461 -21.19 -29.96 -12.46
N GLU A 462 -21.32 -30.76 -13.52
CA GLU A 462 -20.37 -30.78 -14.64
C GLU A 462 -20.33 -29.45 -15.40
N GLU A 463 -21.48 -28.79 -15.59
CA GLU A 463 -21.56 -27.48 -16.26
C GLU A 463 -20.97 -26.38 -15.37
N ALA A 464 -21.27 -26.37 -14.07
CA ALA A 464 -20.65 -25.47 -13.11
C ALA A 464 -19.12 -25.68 -13.00
N LEU A 465 -18.65 -26.93 -13.04
CA LEU A 465 -17.22 -27.26 -13.07
C LEU A 465 -16.55 -26.70 -14.34
N LYS A 466 -17.15 -26.91 -15.51
CA LYS A 466 -16.63 -26.41 -16.80
C LYS A 466 -16.59 -24.88 -16.87
N GLU A 467 -17.49 -24.17 -16.18
CA GLU A 467 -17.43 -22.70 -16.08
C GLU A 467 -16.32 -22.26 -15.12
N ALA A 468 -16.20 -22.88 -13.94
CA ALA A 468 -15.11 -22.60 -13.01
C ALA A 468 -13.72 -22.89 -13.62
N GLU A 469 -13.58 -23.95 -14.42
CA GLU A 469 -12.37 -24.25 -15.19
C GLU A 469 -12.03 -23.14 -16.21
N LYS A 470 -13.04 -22.56 -16.86
CA LYS A 470 -12.86 -21.40 -17.76
C LYS A 470 -12.47 -20.13 -17.02
N GLU A 471 -13.12 -19.84 -15.89
CA GLU A 471 -12.78 -18.68 -15.05
C GLU A 471 -11.34 -18.78 -14.52
N VAL A 472 -10.94 -19.94 -14.00
CA VAL A 472 -9.56 -20.20 -13.56
C VAL A 472 -8.57 -20.06 -14.71
N TYR A 473 -8.90 -20.54 -15.91
CA TYR A 473 -8.04 -20.35 -17.09
C TYR A 473 -7.87 -18.85 -17.44
N LEU A 474 -8.96 -18.08 -17.49
CA LEU A 474 -8.91 -16.65 -17.79
C LEU A 474 -8.11 -15.87 -16.74
N VAL A 475 -8.37 -16.10 -15.45
CA VAL A 475 -7.61 -15.48 -14.34
C VAL A 475 -6.13 -15.87 -14.39
N SER A 476 -5.79 -17.10 -14.79
CA SER A 476 -4.39 -17.51 -14.96
C SER A 476 -3.70 -16.78 -16.12
N ALA A 477 -4.41 -16.55 -17.23
CA ALA A 477 -3.88 -15.81 -18.38
C ALA A 477 -3.72 -14.31 -18.07
N GLU A 478 -4.64 -13.71 -17.31
CA GLU A 478 -4.52 -12.32 -16.83
C GLU A 478 -3.36 -12.15 -15.85
N ARG A 479 -3.17 -13.09 -14.91
CA ARG A 479 -2.01 -13.15 -14.01
C ARG A 479 -0.70 -13.23 -14.80
N ASP A 480 -0.61 -14.15 -15.76
CA ASP A 480 0.63 -14.39 -16.51
C ASP A 480 0.99 -13.19 -17.40
N LYS A 481 -0.02 -12.53 -17.97
CA LYS A 481 0.16 -11.23 -18.65
C LYS A 481 0.64 -10.15 -17.69
N ALA A 482 0.00 -9.97 -16.53
CA ALA A 482 0.41 -8.96 -15.55
C ALA A 482 1.84 -9.21 -15.02
N GLN A 483 2.24 -10.48 -14.88
CA GLN A 483 3.62 -10.86 -14.55
C GLN A 483 4.60 -10.51 -15.69
N GLN A 484 4.23 -10.73 -16.96
CA GLN A 484 5.05 -10.34 -18.11
C GLN A 484 5.19 -8.82 -18.24
N ASP A 485 4.08 -8.08 -18.07
CA ASP A 485 4.06 -6.62 -18.08
C ASP A 485 4.97 -6.06 -16.97
N LEU A 486 4.87 -6.60 -15.74
CA LEU A 486 5.75 -6.25 -14.61
C LEU A 486 7.24 -6.56 -14.91
N GLN A 487 7.56 -7.72 -15.49
CA GLN A 487 8.93 -8.07 -15.87
C GLN A 487 9.49 -7.11 -16.93
N SER A 488 8.67 -6.69 -17.89
CA SER A 488 9.08 -5.70 -18.91
C SER A 488 9.36 -4.32 -18.29
N ALA A 489 8.54 -3.88 -17.33
CA ALA A 489 8.74 -2.63 -16.61
C ALA A 489 10.03 -2.65 -15.78
N LEU A 490 10.28 -3.75 -15.05
CA LEU A 490 11.53 -3.95 -14.30
C LEU A 490 12.76 -3.90 -15.21
N ALA A 491 12.73 -4.59 -16.36
CA ALA A 491 13.83 -4.55 -17.33
C ALA A 491 14.08 -3.15 -17.92
N SER A 492 13.03 -2.33 -18.10
CA SER A 492 13.18 -0.94 -18.54
C SER A 492 13.79 -0.04 -17.46
N LEU A 493 13.41 -0.24 -16.19
CA LEU A 493 13.97 0.49 -15.05
C LEU A 493 15.43 0.10 -14.76
N GLU A 494 15.77 -1.18 -14.89
CA GLU A 494 17.16 -1.67 -14.78
C GLU A 494 18.05 -1.05 -15.87
N LYS A 495 17.55 -0.98 -17.11
CA LYS A 495 18.22 -0.27 -18.21
C LYS A 495 18.38 1.23 -17.94
N GLU A 496 17.35 1.91 -17.42
CA GLU A 496 17.46 3.34 -17.04
C GLU A 496 18.47 3.56 -15.91
N LEU A 497 18.57 2.64 -14.94
CA LEU A 497 19.56 2.70 -13.87
C LEU A 497 20.99 2.53 -14.40
N GLU A 498 21.21 1.59 -15.33
CA GLU A 498 22.51 1.39 -15.98
C GLU A 498 22.92 2.62 -16.82
N GLU A 499 21.98 3.23 -17.56
CA GLU A 499 22.21 4.47 -18.32
C GLU A 499 22.52 5.66 -17.40
N ARG A 500 21.83 5.79 -16.26
CA ARG A 500 22.12 6.82 -15.24
C ARG A 500 23.46 6.57 -14.53
N ALA A 501 23.82 5.31 -14.27
CA ALA A 501 25.10 4.95 -13.68
C ALA A 501 26.28 5.26 -14.61
N GLY A 502 26.12 5.01 -15.92
CA GLY A 502 27.06 5.44 -16.96
C GLY A 502 27.23 6.96 -16.98
N ALA A 503 26.13 7.72 -17.05
CA ALA A 503 26.18 9.18 -17.05
C ALA A 503 26.84 9.77 -15.77
N LEU A 504 26.57 9.18 -14.61
CA LEU A 504 27.19 9.58 -13.33
C LEU A 504 28.69 9.26 -13.28
N LYS A 505 29.11 8.12 -13.85
CA LYS A 505 30.53 7.77 -14.01
C LYS A 505 31.24 8.78 -14.92
N ASP A 506 30.66 9.09 -16.08
CA ASP A 506 31.22 10.06 -17.03
C ASP A 506 31.32 11.47 -16.41
N ALA A 507 30.32 11.89 -15.65
CA ALA A 507 30.37 13.13 -14.88
C ALA A 507 31.47 13.11 -13.80
N SER A 508 31.67 11.99 -13.11
CA SER A 508 32.77 11.82 -12.14
C SER A 508 34.15 11.88 -12.81
N GLU A 509 34.31 11.33 -14.00
CA GLU A 509 35.55 11.41 -14.78
C GLU A 509 35.80 12.83 -15.31
N GLN A 510 34.74 13.56 -15.72
CA GLN A 510 34.84 14.98 -16.07
C GLN A 510 35.27 15.83 -14.88
N ILE A 511 34.68 15.65 -13.69
CA ILE A 511 35.04 16.34 -12.45
C ILE A 511 36.52 16.10 -12.11
N LYS A 512 36.99 14.85 -12.11
CA LYS A 512 38.41 14.51 -11.92
C LYS A 512 39.32 15.20 -12.93
N SER A 513 38.88 15.33 -14.18
CA SER A 513 39.62 16.07 -15.21
C SER A 513 39.70 17.58 -14.93
N LEU A 514 38.75 18.15 -14.20
CA LEU A 514 38.71 19.56 -13.79
C LEU A 514 39.50 19.78 -12.50
N GLU A 515 39.45 18.85 -11.55
CA GLU A 515 40.29 18.84 -10.34
C GLU A 515 41.79 18.85 -10.72
N VAL A 516 42.24 17.93 -11.58
CA VAL A 516 43.63 17.87 -12.06
C VAL A 516 44.04 19.16 -12.81
N LYS A 517 43.11 19.78 -13.56
CA LYS A 517 43.37 21.08 -14.20
C LYS A 517 43.51 22.18 -13.16
N LEU A 518 42.62 22.25 -12.18
CA LEU A 518 42.65 23.22 -11.08
C LEU A 518 43.97 23.12 -10.32
N ASP A 519 44.35 21.93 -9.87
CA ASP A 519 45.63 21.66 -9.19
C ASP A 519 46.83 22.11 -10.03
N SER A 520 46.82 21.85 -11.34
CA SER A 520 47.90 22.31 -12.23
C SER A 520 47.96 23.85 -12.33
N THR A 521 46.82 24.54 -12.29
CA THR A 521 46.78 26.02 -12.29
C THR A 521 47.15 26.61 -10.93
N VAL A 522 46.81 25.95 -9.82
CA VAL A 522 47.24 26.34 -8.46
C VAL A 522 48.75 26.18 -8.33
N ALA A 523 49.31 25.04 -8.75
CA ALA A 523 50.75 24.80 -8.77
C ALA A 523 51.50 25.81 -9.65
N ARG A 524 50.98 26.14 -10.84
CA ARG A 524 51.56 27.19 -11.70
C ARG A 524 51.51 28.57 -11.03
N ASN A 525 50.36 28.99 -10.50
CA ASN A 525 50.21 30.27 -9.79
C ASN A 525 51.14 30.35 -8.56
N GLN A 526 51.35 29.23 -7.85
CA GLN A 526 52.25 29.16 -6.70
C GLN A 526 53.73 29.24 -7.12
N ALA A 527 54.12 28.59 -8.21
CA ALA A 527 55.47 28.70 -8.77
C ALA A 527 55.76 30.12 -9.31
N GLU A 528 54.78 30.75 -9.97
CA GLU A 528 54.86 32.16 -10.38
C GLU A 528 54.99 33.09 -9.16
N LYS A 529 54.18 32.89 -8.11
CA LYS A 529 54.32 33.65 -6.86
C LYS A 529 55.72 33.50 -6.24
N GLN A 530 56.27 32.29 -6.22
CA GLN A 530 57.63 32.04 -5.73
C GLN A 530 58.70 32.74 -6.59
N ALA A 531 58.52 32.80 -7.91
CA ALA A 531 59.41 33.55 -8.79
C ALA A 531 59.34 35.07 -8.52
N TRP A 532 58.16 35.64 -8.35
CA TRP A 532 58.00 37.05 -7.97
C TRP A 532 58.59 37.37 -6.58
N GLU A 533 58.48 36.45 -5.62
CA GLU A 533 59.11 36.58 -4.29
C GLU A 533 60.65 36.52 -4.37
N GLU A 534 61.19 35.69 -5.28
CA GLU A 534 62.63 35.60 -5.54
C GLU A 534 63.17 36.86 -6.25
N ASP A 535 62.51 37.32 -7.33
CA ASP A 535 62.88 38.52 -8.07
C ASP A 535 62.83 39.78 -7.18
N LEU A 536 61.82 39.89 -6.31
CA LEU A 536 61.73 40.95 -5.32
C LEU A 536 62.89 40.89 -4.32
N ARG A 537 63.22 39.70 -3.80
CA ARG A 537 64.36 39.52 -2.88
C ARG A 537 65.70 39.88 -3.54
N VAL A 538 65.91 39.46 -4.79
CA VAL A 538 67.10 39.83 -5.58
C VAL A 538 67.15 41.35 -5.78
N LEU A 539 66.02 41.99 -6.11
CA LEU A 539 65.93 43.44 -6.25
C LEU A 539 66.27 44.17 -4.94
N GLU A 540 65.69 43.75 -3.81
CA GLU A 540 66.02 44.27 -2.47
C GLU A 540 67.51 44.12 -2.14
N GLU A 541 68.12 42.96 -2.42
CA GLU A 541 69.55 42.77 -2.22
C GLU A 541 70.41 43.67 -3.12
N THR A 542 70.02 43.92 -4.38
CA THR A 542 70.76 44.85 -5.25
C THR A 542 70.65 46.29 -4.77
N TRP A 543 69.48 46.74 -4.30
CA TRP A 543 69.32 48.05 -3.68
C TRP A 543 70.10 48.16 -2.37
N ARG A 544 70.11 47.12 -1.53
CA ARG A 544 70.92 47.06 -0.31
C ARG A 544 72.41 47.22 -0.62
N ARG A 545 72.95 46.43 -1.55
CA ARG A 545 74.36 46.54 -2.01
C ARG A 545 74.67 47.92 -2.60
N ARG A 546 73.71 48.55 -3.29
CA ARG A 546 73.85 49.92 -3.81
C ARG A 546 73.88 50.96 -2.69
N CYS A 547 73.04 50.83 -1.67
CA CYS A 547 73.05 51.69 -0.48
C CYS A 547 74.34 51.50 0.33
N GLU A 548 74.79 50.27 0.54
CA GLU A 548 76.08 49.95 1.17
C GLU A 548 77.24 50.59 0.39
N SER A 549 77.26 50.47 -0.95
CA SER A 549 78.25 51.11 -1.81
C SER A 549 78.19 52.64 -1.79
N LEU A 550 77.01 53.25 -1.68
CA LEU A 550 76.86 54.70 -1.56
C LEU A 550 77.29 55.21 -0.18
N THR A 551 77.01 54.46 0.89
CA THR A 551 77.51 54.75 2.24
C THR A 551 79.03 54.67 2.28
N ALA A 552 79.63 53.58 1.77
CA ALA A 552 81.08 53.44 1.66
C ALA A 552 81.71 54.52 0.76
N GLN A 553 81.03 54.97 -0.30
CA GLN A 553 81.49 56.08 -1.13
C GLN A 553 81.39 57.44 -0.41
N ASN A 554 80.42 57.61 0.48
CA ASN A 554 80.27 58.81 1.32
C ASN A 554 81.28 58.84 2.48
N GLU A 555 81.63 57.67 3.02
CA GLU A 555 82.70 57.49 4.03
C GLU A 555 84.11 57.60 3.43
N ALA A 556 84.29 57.20 2.16
CA ALA A 556 85.55 57.34 1.41
C ALA A 556 85.70 58.70 0.70
N SER A 557 84.60 59.43 0.51
CA SER A 557 84.62 60.87 0.25
C SER A 557 85.29 61.58 1.45
N PRO A 558 86.05 62.66 1.27
CA PRO A 558 86.86 63.23 2.35
C PRO A 558 86.00 64.02 3.37
N ALA A 559 85.20 63.32 4.17
CA ALA A 559 84.57 63.86 5.38
C ALA A 559 85.63 64.46 6.31
N GLU A 560 86.78 63.79 6.45
CA GLU A 560 87.96 64.29 7.16
C GLU A 560 88.56 65.56 6.52
N GLY A 561 88.34 65.77 5.22
CA GLY A 561 88.70 67.01 4.51
C GLY A 561 87.72 68.14 4.80
N ILE A 562 86.41 67.88 4.71
CA ILE A 562 85.35 68.85 5.03
C ILE A 562 85.43 69.27 6.51
N GLU A 563 85.74 68.34 7.42
CA GLU A 563 85.92 68.64 8.84
C GLU A 563 87.20 69.44 9.10
N LYS A 564 88.31 69.14 8.41
CA LYS A 564 89.53 69.98 8.44
C LYS A 564 89.27 71.37 7.85
N GLU A 565 88.48 71.50 6.79
CA GLU A 565 88.08 72.80 6.24
C GLU A 565 87.18 73.58 7.21
N LEU A 566 86.26 72.91 7.89
CA LEU A 566 85.39 73.49 8.91
C LEU A 566 86.18 73.98 10.14
N GLU A 567 87.14 73.21 10.64
CA GLU A 567 88.02 73.66 11.73
C GLU A 567 88.97 74.78 11.30
N ASN A 568 89.54 74.71 10.09
CA ASN A 568 90.32 75.82 9.54
C ASN A 568 89.47 77.11 9.40
N ALA A 569 88.21 76.98 9.00
CA ALA A 569 87.26 78.09 8.94
C ALA A 569 86.93 78.64 10.33
N LYS A 570 86.63 77.79 11.33
CA LYS A 570 86.42 78.19 12.74
C LYS A 570 87.63 78.92 13.29
N LEU A 571 88.84 78.40 13.09
CA LEU A 571 90.09 78.97 13.61
C LEU A 571 90.49 80.28 12.89
N ARG A 572 90.09 80.45 11.63
CA ARG A 572 90.18 81.74 10.92
C ARG A 572 89.15 82.76 11.42
N ASN A 573 87.92 82.32 11.70
CA ASN A 573 86.86 83.15 12.27
C ASN A 573 87.21 83.59 13.71
N LYS A 574 87.87 82.73 14.50
CA LYS A 574 88.42 83.08 15.82
C LYS A 574 89.49 84.17 15.72
N ARG A 575 90.45 84.05 14.80
CA ARG A 575 91.45 85.11 14.54
C ARG A 575 90.81 86.43 14.08
N MET A 576 89.85 86.39 13.15
CA MET A 576 89.10 87.60 12.78
C MET A 576 88.41 88.26 13.99
N LYS A 577 87.86 87.49 14.93
CA LYS A 577 87.29 88.03 16.18
C LYS A 577 88.34 88.62 17.10
N GLU A 578 89.49 87.96 17.27
CA GLU A 578 90.62 88.47 18.07
C GLU A 578 91.22 89.75 17.45
N GLU A 579 91.27 89.83 16.12
CA GLU A 579 91.64 91.04 15.37
C GLU A 579 90.59 92.15 15.52
N HIS A 580 89.29 91.84 15.47
CA HIS A 580 88.23 92.81 15.75
C HIS A 580 88.22 93.28 17.22
N GLU A 581 88.57 92.42 18.18
CA GLU A 581 88.71 92.78 19.59
C GLU A 581 89.93 93.68 19.79
N SER A 582 91.07 93.34 19.20
CA SER A 582 92.30 94.17 19.20
C SER A 582 92.07 95.53 18.54
N VAL A 583 91.31 95.58 17.43
CA VAL A 583 90.90 96.84 16.78
C VAL A 583 89.91 97.61 17.63
N ARG A 584 89.00 96.96 18.37
CA ARG A 584 88.15 97.64 19.37
C ARG A 584 88.99 98.20 20.50
N GLU A 585 89.84 97.42 21.16
CA GLU A 585 90.74 97.93 22.20
C GLU A 585 91.66 99.06 21.69
N LEU A 586 92.10 99.02 20.43
CA LEU A 586 92.88 100.10 19.82
C LEU A 586 92.01 101.34 19.58
N ALA A 587 90.79 101.18 19.09
CA ALA A 587 89.82 102.26 18.95
C ALA A 587 89.43 102.86 20.31
N ASP A 588 89.22 102.04 21.33
CA ASP A 588 88.90 102.44 22.70
C ASP A 588 90.08 103.15 23.36
N ARG A 589 91.33 102.65 23.20
CA ARG A 589 92.55 103.36 23.63
C ARG A 589 92.74 104.69 22.89
N LEU A 590 92.37 104.76 21.61
CA LEU A 590 92.38 106.00 20.83
C LEU A 590 91.23 106.93 21.24
N ILE A 591 90.06 106.42 21.63
CA ILE A 591 88.95 107.19 22.19
C ILE A 591 89.37 107.74 23.54
N GLU A 592 89.90 106.93 24.46
CA GLU A 592 90.47 107.41 25.73
C GLU A 592 91.60 108.43 25.51
N GLU A 593 92.44 108.26 24.48
CA GLU A 593 93.50 109.23 24.19
C GLU A 593 92.96 110.51 23.59
N LYS A 594 91.90 110.42 22.77
CA LYS A 594 91.14 111.58 22.32
C LYS A 594 90.28 112.19 23.43
N ASP A 595 89.86 111.46 24.45
CA ASP A 595 89.13 111.95 25.61
C ASP A 595 90.09 112.55 26.66
N ARG A 596 91.32 112.03 26.77
CA ARG A 596 92.43 112.67 27.49
C ARG A 596 92.86 113.95 26.78
N GLU A 597 92.92 113.95 25.45
CA GLU A 597 93.21 115.15 24.65
C GLU A 597 92.04 116.14 24.63
N ILE A 598 90.79 115.68 24.58
CA ILE A 598 89.59 116.51 24.75
C ILE A 598 89.55 117.03 26.18
N SER A 599 89.98 116.27 27.20
CA SER A 599 90.10 116.79 28.57
C SER A 599 91.15 117.90 28.64
N ARG A 600 92.34 117.73 28.03
CA ARG A 600 93.31 118.82 27.88
C ARG A 600 92.74 120.01 27.12
N LEU A 601 92.06 119.78 26.00
CA LEU A 601 91.41 120.82 25.18
C LEU A 601 90.16 121.41 25.86
N VAL A 602 89.60 120.78 26.89
CA VAL A 602 88.50 121.27 27.74
C VAL A 602 89.05 122.03 28.95
N ASP A 603 90.19 121.64 29.49
CA ASP A 603 90.96 122.46 30.45
C ASP A 603 91.50 123.71 29.75
N GLU A 604 92.05 123.59 28.54
CA GLU A 604 92.40 124.71 27.68
C GLU A 604 91.15 125.48 27.23
N MET A 605 90.03 124.85 26.84
CA MET A 605 88.78 125.57 26.56
C MET A 605 88.13 126.19 27.80
N THR A 606 88.39 125.75 29.03
CA THR A 606 87.87 126.43 30.25
C THR A 606 88.79 127.55 30.70
N ASN A 607 90.09 127.47 30.39
CA ASN A 607 91.01 128.60 30.47
C ASN A 607 90.77 129.63 29.34
N LEU A 608 90.40 129.19 28.13
CA LEU A 608 90.06 130.04 26.99
C LEU A 608 88.61 130.55 27.03
N ARG A 609 87.63 129.84 27.60
CA ARG A 609 86.28 130.38 27.87
C ARG A 609 86.24 131.38 29.03
N LYS A 610 87.34 131.50 29.80
CA LYS A 610 87.62 132.66 30.66
C LYS A 610 88.26 133.84 29.88
N SER A 611 88.50 133.68 28.57
CA SER A 611 89.22 134.61 27.70
C SER A 611 88.55 134.74 26.33
N MET A 612 87.39 135.42 26.30
CA MET A 612 86.55 135.73 25.11
C MET A 612 85.70 134.52 24.66
N GLU A 613 84.39 134.53 24.39
CA GLU A 613 83.32 135.48 24.02
C GLU A 613 82.65 135.00 22.70
N SER A 614 81.40 135.38 22.46
CA SER A 614 80.62 135.17 21.21
C SER A 614 80.42 133.75 20.63
N LYS A 615 79.24 133.16 20.91
CA LYS A 615 78.10 132.93 19.95
C LYS A 615 78.36 132.81 18.41
N PRO A 616 77.45 132.17 17.62
CA PRO A 616 76.62 130.97 17.90
C PRO A 616 76.12 130.12 16.65
N VAL A 617 75.34 129.04 16.90
CA VAL A 617 74.27 128.36 16.08
C VAL A 617 74.51 127.90 14.60
N TRP A 618 73.83 126.78 14.24
CA TRP A 618 73.28 126.33 12.94
C TRP A 618 74.03 125.17 12.21
N ASN A 619 73.39 124.35 11.34
CA ASN A 619 72.13 123.57 11.41
C ASN A 619 71.98 122.69 10.12
N LYS A 620 71.46 121.46 10.23
CA LYS A 620 70.71 120.67 9.19
C LYS A 620 71.36 120.28 7.82
N SER A 621 71.58 118.96 7.67
CA SER A 621 70.98 118.10 6.61
C SER A 621 71.48 118.24 5.13
N PRO A 622 70.93 117.49 4.13
CA PRO A 622 70.99 116.02 3.94
C PRO A 622 71.46 115.61 2.50
N SER A 623 71.13 114.38 2.02
CA SER A 623 71.13 113.84 0.62
C SER A 623 72.31 112.91 0.18
N GLN A 624 72.25 112.01 -0.84
CA GLN A 624 71.18 111.10 -1.38
C GLN A 624 71.71 110.14 -2.53
N VAL A 625 71.17 108.91 -2.67
CA VAL A 625 71.07 107.96 -3.86
C VAL A 625 72.31 107.22 -4.51
N HIS A 626 72.00 106.02 -5.10
CA HIS A 626 72.64 105.18 -6.19
C HIS A 626 73.50 103.96 -5.77
N HIS A 627 73.24 102.68 -6.14
CA HIS A 627 73.14 101.92 -7.45
C HIS A 627 74.51 101.56 -8.07
N TYR A 628 74.86 100.37 -8.60
CA TYR A 628 74.20 99.11 -9.11
C TYR A 628 75.02 97.84 -8.67
N GLY A 629 74.82 96.54 -9.06
CA GLY A 629 73.82 95.75 -9.82
C GLY A 629 74.41 94.52 -10.59
N ASN A 630 73.59 93.50 -10.94
CA ASN A 630 73.86 92.28 -11.80
C ASN A 630 74.81 91.17 -11.27
N ASN A 631 74.77 89.88 -11.69
CA ASN A 631 74.14 89.18 -12.86
C ASN A 631 73.91 87.63 -12.65
N ASN A 632 72.93 87.03 -13.36
CA ASN A 632 72.81 85.62 -13.90
C ASN A 632 72.88 84.36 -12.96
N THR A 633 71.91 83.42 -12.88
CA THR A 633 71.38 82.35 -13.81
C THR A 633 72.30 81.12 -14.00
N GLU A 634 71.86 79.86 -14.21
CA GLU A 634 70.54 79.22 -14.41
C GLU A 634 70.59 77.69 -14.14
N SER A 635 69.51 77.05 -13.62
CA SER A 635 69.07 75.62 -13.84
C SER A 635 68.25 75.05 -12.68
N GLN A 636 66.90 75.00 -12.78
CA GLN A 636 66.06 74.19 -11.86
C GLN A 636 64.66 73.88 -12.42
N GLN A 637 64.56 73.02 -13.45
CA GLN A 637 63.28 72.52 -13.98
C GLN A 637 63.38 71.04 -14.40
N GLN A 638 63.05 70.10 -13.51
CA GLN A 638 62.70 68.73 -13.91
C GLN A 638 61.82 67.98 -12.90
N ASP A 639 61.94 68.22 -11.59
CA ASP A 639 61.30 67.39 -10.56
C ASP A 639 59.78 67.58 -10.39
N VAL A 640 59.20 68.68 -10.90
CA VAL A 640 57.79 69.03 -10.66
C VAL A 640 56.81 68.10 -11.40
N SER A 641 57.22 67.54 -12.56
CA SER A 641 56.34 66.71 -13.39
C SER A 641 56.12 65.30 -12.82
N ASN A 642 57.16 64.70 -12.22
CA ASN A 642 57.16 63.27 -11.86
C ASN A 642 56.30 62.96 -10.62
N LEU A 643 56.13 63.91 -9.70
CA LEU A 643 55.17 63.74 -8.60
C LEU A 643 53.71 63.81 -9.09
N SER A 644 53.44 64.58 -10.15
CA SER A 644 52.09 64.70 -10.71
C SER A 644 51.65 63.47 -11.48
N THR A 645 52.55 62.76 -12.16
CA THR A 645 52.23 61.52 -12.88
C THR A 645 52.01 60.36 -11.91
N SER A 646 52.92 60.16 -10.94
CA SER A 646 52.80 59.08 -9.96
C SER A 646 51.52 59.20 -9.10
N ALA A 647 51.14 60.42 -8.72
CA ALA A 647 49.86 60.66 -8.03
C ALA A 647 48.64 60.31 -8.90
N ALA A 648 48.66 60.65 -10.20
CA ALA A 648 47.59 60.31 -11.13
C ALA A 648 47.50 58.80 -11.40
N GLU A 649 48.62 58.10 -11.54
CA GLU A 649 48.69 56.64 -11.69
C GLU A 649 48.10 55.92 -10.47
N HIS A 650 48.41 56.38 -9.25
CA HIS A 650 47.83 55.81 -8.03
C HIS A 650 46.32 56.08 -7.93
N GLN A 651 45.86 57.27 -8.32
CA GLN A 651 44.43 57.62 -8.43
C GLN A 651 43.70 56.68 -9.42
N ILE A 652 44.31 56.42 -10.59
CA ILE A 652 43.78 55.52 -11.63
C ILE A 652 43.69 54.08 -11.12
N LEU A 653 44.72 53.58 -10.43
CA LEU A 653 44.72 52.23 -9.84
C LEU A 653 43.61 52.04 -8.78
N ILE A 654 43.36 53.06 -7.96
CA ILE A 654 42.27 53.04 -6.97
C ILE A 654 40.90 53.02 -7.69
N LEU A 655 40.71 53.85 -8.71
CA LEU A 655 39.46 53.88 -9.49
C LEU A 655 39.22 52.58 -10.26
N ALA A 656 40.25 52.02 -10.90
CA ALA A 656 40.19 50.74 -11.59
C ALA A 656 39.82 49.59 -10.63
N ARG A 657 40.40 49.57 -9.42
CA ARG A 657 40.04 48.59 -8.38
C ARG A 657 38.58 48.75 -7.93
N GLN A 658 38.12 49.98 -7.67
CA GLN A 658 36.71 50.22 -7.32
C GLN A 658 35.75 49.89 -8.47
N GLN A 659 36.17 50.03 -9.72
CA GLN A 659 35.37 49.64 -10.87
C GLN A 659 35.28 48.11 -11.00
N ALA A 660 36.41 47.40 -10.91
CA ALA A 660 36.42 45.94 -10.89
C ALA A 660 35.56 45.35 -9.76
N GLN A 661 35.56 45.96 -8.56
CA GLN A 661 34.69 45.55 -7.46
C GLN A 661 33.20 45.76 -7.78
N ARG A 662 32.80 46.89 -8.37
CA ARG A 662 31.41 47.11 -8.81
C ARG A 662 31.00 46.18 -9.95
N GLU A 663 31.90 45.89 -10.88
CA GLU A 663 31.67 44.96 -11.98
C GLU A 663 31.55 43.51 -11.47
N GLU A 664 32.28 43.14 -10.42
CA GLU A 664 32.11 41.86 -9.73
C GLU A 664 30.77 41.79 -8.96
N GLU A 665 30.40 42.82 -8.20
CA GLU A 665 29.10 42.91 -7.51
C GLU A 665 27.93 42.86 -8.50
N LEU A 666 28.05 43.51 -9.66
CA LEU A 666 27.09 43.43 -10.77
C LEU A 666 27.04 42.03 -11.39
N ALA A 667 28.18 41.37 -11.59
CA ALA A 667 28.21 40.00 -12.10
C ALA A 667 27.63 38.98 -11.09
N GLN A 668 27.88 39.16 -9.79
CA GLN A 668 27.31 38.33 -8.73
C GLN A 668 25.78 38.51 -8.64
N THR A 669 25.29 39.75 -8.67
CA THR A 669 23.84 40.03 -8.66
C THR A 669 23.15 39.56 -9.94
N GLN A 670 23.77 39.70 -11.11
CA GLN A 670 23.25 39.14 -12.38
C GLN A 670 23.14 37.61 -12.34
N ARG A 671 24.15 36.90 -11.82
CA ARG A 671 24.07 35.44 -11.62
C ARG A 671 22.96 35.04 -10.66
N HIS A 672 22.77 35.79 -9.58
CA HIS A 672 21.69 35.51 -8.63
C HIS A 672 20.30 35.76 -9.23
N ILE A 673 20.15 36.81 -10.05
CA ILE A 673 18.91 37.07 -10.81
C ILE A 673 18.60 35.94 -11.78
N LEU A 674 19.60 35.44 -12.52
CA LEU A 674 19.42 34.30 -13.43
C LEU A 674 19.02 33.02 -12.69
N ALA A 675 19.69 32.69 -11.59
CA ALA A 675 19.33 31.52 -10.77
C ALA A 675 17.90 31.62 -10.20
N LEU A 676 17.48 32.80 -9.74
CA LEU A 676 16.10 33.03 -9.29
C LEU A 676 15.09 32.97 -10.45
N GLN A 677 15.47 33.34 -11.67
CA GLN A 677 14.62 33.20 -12.85
C GLN A 677 14.45 31.73 -13.26
N GLU A 678 15.53 30.93 -13.21
CA GLU A 678 15.48 29.48 -13.43
C GLU A 678 14.61 28.78 -12.37
N GLU A 679 14.77 29.14 -11.09
CA GLU A 679 13.93 28.65 -9.98
C GLU A 679 12.45 29.03 -10.15
N ILE A 680 12.14 30.26 -10.55
CA ILE A 680 10.76 30.70 -10.83
C ILE A 680 10.18 29.93 -12.03
N GLU A 681 10.93 29.72 -13.11
CA GLU A 681 10.46 28.92 -14.24
C GLU A 681 10.23 27.45 -13.88
N GLU A 682 11.05 26.86 -13.00
CA GLU A 682 10.87 25.49 -12.49
C GLU A 682 9.62 25.40 -11.62
N LEU A 683 9.45 26.29 -10.65
CA LEU A 683 8.25 26.40 -9.82
C LEU A 683 6.98 26.66 -10.66
N GLU A 684 7.07 27.42 -11.76
CA GLU A 684 5.95 27.59 -12.71
C GLU A 684 5.63 26.28 -13.46
N ARG A 685 6.63 25.49 -13.86
CA ARG A 685 6.41 24.18 -14.50
C ARG A 685 5.77 23.20 -13.51
N GLU A 686 6.25 23.13 -12.27
CA GLU A 686 5.66 22.33 -11.20
C GLU A 686 4.22 22.76 -10.91
N ASN A 687 3.95 24.06 -10.78
CA ASN A 687 2.60 24.57 -10.50
C ASN A 687 1.62 24.27 -11.65
N ARG A 688 2.07 24.37 -12.91
CA ARG A 688 1.28 23.93 -14.09
C ARG A 688 1.02 22.43 -14.07
N LEU A 689 2.00 21.60 -13.66
CA LEU A 689 1.84 20.15 -13.54
C LEU A 689 0.88 19.77 -12.41
N HIS A 690 1.03 20.38 -11.23
CA HIS A 690 0.10 20.20 -10.11
C HIS A 690 -1.31 20.67 -10.45
N SER A 691 -1.47 21.77 -11.20
CA SER A 691 -2.79 22.21 -11.69
C SER A 691 -3.44 21.18 -12.63
N GLN A 692 -2.65 20.49 -13.46
CA GLN A 692 -3.13 19.39 -14.32
C GLN A 692 -3.49 18.15 -13.50
N GLN A 693 -2.63 17.75 -12.54
CA GLN A 693 -2.89 16.64 -11.62
C GLN A 693 -4.16 16.89 -10.79
N GLU A 694 -4.33 18.09 -10.25
CA GLU A 694 -5.51 18.48 -9.47
C GLU A 694 -6.77 18.49 -10.34
N ALA A 695 -6.67 18.90 -11.61
CA ALA A 695 -7.79 18.80 -12.56
C ALA A 695 -8.18 17.34 -12.86
N VAL A 696 -7.20 16.45 -13.09
CA VAL A 696 -7.44 15.00 -13.31
C VAL A 696 -8.06 14.36 -12.07
N LEU A 697 -7.48 14.57 -10.89
CA LEU A 697 -8.01 14.06 -9.62
C LEU A 697 -9.42 14.61 -9.33
N LYS A 698 -9.71 15.87 -9.67
CA LYS A 698 -11.08 16.42 -9.59
C LYS A 698 -12.04 15.76 -10.57
N THR A 699 -11.61 15.35 -11.77
CA THR A 699 -12.47 14.58 -12.69
C THR A 699 -12.69 13.15 -12.21
N GLU A 700 -11.65 12.45 -11.74
CA GLU A 700 -11.74 11.09 -11.19
C GLU A 700 -12.61 11.04 -9.94
N LEU A 701 -12.43 11.96 -8.99
CA LEU A 701 -13.26 12.08 -7.79
C LEU A 701 -14.73 12.30 -8.16
N ARG A 702 -15.01 13.18 -9.14
CA ARG A 702 -16.37 13.37 -9.68
C ARG A 702 -16.91 12.12 -10.37
N GLU A 703 -16.08 11.28 -10.98
CA GLU A 703 -16.52 9.99 -11.55
C GLU A 703 -16.80 8.94 -10.47
N MET A 704 -15.96 8.86 -9.43
CA MET A 704 -16.17 7.95 -8.31
C MET A 704 -17.43 8.35 -7.51
N GLU A 705 -17.67 9.64 -7.29
CA GLU A 705 -18.95 10.14 -6.78
C GLU A 705 -20.14 9.73 -7.67
N ARG A 706 -20.02 9.85 -9.00
CA ARG A 706 -21.09 9.45 -9.93
C ARG A 706 -21.33 7.94 -9.91
N LYS A 707 -20.28 7.12 -9.80
CA LYS A 707 -20.36 5.65 -9.65
C LYS A 707 -21.08 5.27 -8.34
N GLN A 708 -20.60 5.76 -7.21
CA GLN A 708 -21.19 5.51 -5.88
C GLN A 708 -22.67 5.95 -5.82
N LYS A 709 -23.02 7.09 -6.42
CA LYS A 709 -24.41 7.57 -6.46
C LYS A 709 -25.31 6.73 -7.38
N ARG A 710 -24.77 5.99 -8.37
CA ARG A 710 -25.52 5.03 -9.21
C ARG A 710 -25.83 3.73 -8.48
N GLU A 711 -24.94 3.28 -7.59
CA GLU A 711 -25.12 2.04 -6.80
C GLU A 711 -26.31 2.11 -5.83
N GLY A 712 -26.66 3.32 -5.35
CA GLY A 712 -27.80 3.56 -4.47
C GLY A 712 -29.16 3.77 -5.17
N VAL A 713 -29.26 3.56 -6.49
CA VAL A 713 -30.49 3.85 -7.26
C VAL A 713 -31.40 2.63 -7.32
N ASP A 714 -32.69 2.81 -7.00
CA ASP A 714 -33.69 1.79 -7.28
C ASP A 714 -33.88 1.61 -8.80
N MET A 715 -33.41 0.46 -9.31
CA MET A 715 -33.58 0.05 -10.70
C MET A 715 -35.07 -0.11 -11.09
N THR A 716 -35.97 -0.34 -10.14
CA THR A 716 -37.42 -0.42 -10.38
C THR A 716 -38.00 0.95 -10.72
N TYR A 717 -37.66 1.98 -9.93
CA TYR A 717 -38.00 3.37 -10.24
C TYR A 717 -37.38 3.84 -11.56
N LEU A 718 -36.09 3.57 -11.78
CA LEU A 718 -35.42 3.91 -13.04
C LEU A 718 -36.10 3.23 -14.25
N LYS A 719 -36.42 1.94 -14.15
CA LYS A 719 -37.20 1.21 -15.16
C LYS A 719 -38.52 1.90 -15.47
N ASN A 720 -39.26 2.32 -14.44
CA ASN A 720 -40.56 2.98 -14.61
C ASN A 720 -40.43 4.39 -15.25
N VAL A 721 -39.35 5.12 -14.96
CA VAL A 721 -39.05 6.41 -15.62
C VAL A 721 -38.67 6.20 -17.09
N ILE A 722 -37.85 5.20 -17.40
CA ILE A 722 -37.49 4.84 -18.79
C ILE A 722 -38.70 4.31 -19.56
N LEU A 723 -39.59 3.53 -18.92
CA LEU A 723 -40.83 3.07 -19.54
C LEU A 723 -41.70 4.26 -19.95
N LYS A 724 -41.95 5.21 -19.03
CA LYS A 724 -42.70 6.44 -19.32
C LYS A 724 -42.04 7.30 -20.40
N LEU A 725 -40.70 7.39 -20.43
CA LEU A 725 -39.95 8.10 -21.46
C LEU A 725 -40.21 7.51 -22.87
N LEU A 726 -40.32 6.18 -22.97
CA LEU A 726 -40.62 5.47 -24.21
C LEU A 726 -42.12 5.48 -24.57
N GLU A 727 -43.02 5.47 -23.58
CA GLU A 727 -44.48 5.50 -23.76
C GLU A 727 -45.00 6.89 -24.16
N THR A 728 -44.45 7.96 -23.58
CA THR A 728 -44.95 9.34 -23.74
C THR A 728 -44.11 10.19 -24.70
N GLY A 729 -42.81 9.90 -24.84
CA GLY A 729 -41.88 10.74 -25.59
C GLY A 729 -41.53 12.08 -24.93
N GLU A 730 -41.89 12.29 -23.65
CA GLU A 730 -41.64 13.53 -22.88
C GLU A 730 -40.16 13.69 -22.46
N VAL A 731 -39.25 13.73 -23.45
CA VAL A 731 -37.79 13.78 -23.22
C VAL A 731 -37.41 15.02 -22.41
N GLU A 732 -37.99 16.19 -22.67
CA GLU A 732 -37.63 17.42 -21.94
C GLU A 732 -37.97 17.37 -20.44
N ALA A 733 -39.04 16.67 -20.06
CA ALA A 733 -39.46 16.52 -18.65
C ALA A 733 -38.76 15.35 -17.94
N LEU A 734 -38.51 14.24 -18.64
CA LEU A 734 -38.00 13.01 -18.04
C LEU A 734 -36.47 12.85 -18.16
N LEU A 735 -35.80 13.47 -19.15
CA LEU A 735 -34.34 13.45 -19.26
C LEU A 735 -33.62 14.06 -18.03
N PRO A 736 -34.09 15.15 -17.39
CA PRO A 736 -33.51 15.63 -16.13
C PRO A 736 -33.61 14.60 -15.01
N VAL A 737 -34.71 13.83 -14.94
CA VAL A 737 -34.90 12.76 -13.94
C VAL A 737 -33.97 11.59 -14.22
N VAL A 738 -33.87 11.13 -15.48
CA VAL A 738 -32.92 10.09 -15.89
C VAL A 738 -31.47 10.52 -15.64
N GLY A 739 -31.11 11.75 -15.99
CA GLY A 739 -29.78 12.32 -15.76
C GLY A 739 -29.44 12.48 -14.27
N MET A 740 -30.42 12.73 -13.41
CA MET A 740 -30.25 12.74 -11.95
C MET A 740 -30.07 11.33 -11.39
N LEU A 741 -30.86 10.35 -11.83
CA LEU A 741 -30.74 8.95 -11.39
C LEU A 741 -29.42 8.33 -11.87
N LEU A 742 -29.13 8.40 -13.17
CA LEU A 742 -27.91 7.86 -13.76
C LEU A 742 -26.69 8.78 -13.62
N GLN A 743 -26.82 9.92 -12.93
CA GLN A 743 -25.72 10.84 -12.64
C GLN A 743 -24.89 11.18 -13.90
N PHE A 744 -25.59 11.71 -14.90
CA PHE A 744 -25.01 12.16 -16.17
C PHE A 744 -24.15 13.42 -15.98
N SER A 745 -23.08 13.57 -16.76
CA SER A 745 -22.33 14.83 -16.87
C SER A 745 -23.19 15.91 -17.55
N PRO A 746 -22.85 17.21 -17.35
CA PRO A 746 -23.47 18.29 -18.13
C PRO A 746 -23.34 18.09 -19.65
N GLU A 747 -22.21 17.53 -20.12
CA GLU A 747 -22.03 17.24 -21.55
C GLU A 747 -22.90 16.05 -22.01
N GLU A 748 -23.12 15.05 -21.17
CA GLU A 748 -24.00 13.90 -21.47
C GLU A 748 -25.47 14.37 -21.59
N ILE A 749 -25.94 15.18 -20.65
CA ILE A 749 -27.28 15.81 -20.73
C ILE A 749 -27.40 16.67 -21.99
N GLN A 750 -26.39 17.50 -22.28
CA GLN A 750 -26.38 18.37 -23.45
C GLN A 750 -26.35 17.56 -24.77
N LYS A 751 -25.60 16.45 -24.84
CA LYS A 751 -25.61 15.52 -25.99
C LYS A 751 -26.98 14.89 -26.20
N CYS A 752 -27.65 14.45 -25.13
CA CYS A 752 -29.01 13.91 -25.21
C CYS A 752 -30.03 14.95 -25.70
N GLN A 753 -29.97 16.18 -25.19
CA GLN A 753 -30.79 17.30 -25.67
C GLN A 753 -30.52 17.61 -27.15
N GLN A 754 -29.26 17.75 -27.55
CA GLN A 754 -28.86 17.99 -28.94
C GLN A 754 -29.33 16.88 -29.89
N ALA A 755 -29.21 15.62 -29.50
CA ALA A 755 -29.68 14.48 -30.31
C ALA A 755 -31.21 14.44 -30.44
N TYR A 756 -31.94 14.81 -29.39
CA TYR A 756 -33.39 14.95 -29.40
C TYR A 756 -33.83 16.09 -30.32
N HIS A 757 -33.34 17.32 -30.08
CA HIS A 757 -33.67 18.48 -30.92
C HIS A 757 -33.28 18.28 -32.39
N SER A 758 -32.14 17.62 -32.68
CA SER A 758 -31.74 17.28 -34.05
C SER A 758 -32.73 16.31 -34.72
N SER A 759 -33.23 15.32 -33.98
CA SER A 759 -34.23 14.36 -34.48
C SER A 759 -35.61 15.04 -34.66
N THR A 760 -35.98 15.97 -33.79
CA THR A 760 -37.22 16.76 -33.89
C THR A 760 -37.19 17.75 -35.06
N THR A 761 -36.05 18.43 -35.28
CA THR A 761 -35.87 19.39 -36.39
C THR A 761 -35.89 18.70 -37.76
N ALA A 762 -35.37 17.46 -37.82
CA ALA A 762 -35.44 16.62 -39.02
C ALA A 762 -36.87 16.18 -39.36
N ALA A 763 -37.77 16.08 -38.37
CA ALA A 763 -39.19 15.81 -38.60
C ALA A 763 -39.98 17.07 -39.05
N THR A 764 -39.56 18.28 -38.63
CA THR A 764 -40.23 19.54 -38.99
C THR A 764 -39.86 20.09 -40.37
N THR A 765 -38.93 19.45 -41.10
CA THR A 765 -38.49 19.87 -42.44
C THR A 765 -39.13 19.09 -43.60
N THR A 766 -40.07 18.18 -43.33
CA THR A 766 -40.70 17.30 -44.34
C THR A 766 -42.21 17.47 -44.53
N GLU A 767 -42.87 18.40 -43.82
CA GLU A 767 -44.30 18.69 -44.03
C GLU A 767 -44.54 19.97 -44.86
N ALA A 768 -44.79 19.80 -46.15
CA ALA A 768 -45.26 20.85 -47.06
C ALA A 768 -46.37 20.39 -48.02
N THR A 769 -47.20 19.42 -47.60
CA THR A 769 -48.41 19.00 -48.34
C THR A 769 -49.50 18.48 -47.38
N PRO A 770 -50.74 18.99 -47.42
CA PRO A 770 -51.77 18.62 -46.44
C PRO A 770 -52.75 17.55 -46.95
N SER A 771 -53.01 16.50 -46.15
CA SER A 771 -54.25 15.71 -46.15
C SER A 771 -54.38 14.88 -44.84
N PRO A 772 -55.59 14.48 -44.42
CA PRO A 772 -55.90 14.38 -42.99
C PRO A 772 -55.93 12.96 -42.41
N ALA A 773 -55.88 12.93 -41.07
CA ALA A 773 -56.39 11.89 -40.18
C ALA A 773 -55.73 10.48 -40.25
N SER A 774 -54.66 10.31 -39.47
CA SER A 774 -54.51 9.12 -38.64
C SER A 774 -54.04 9.54 -37.25
N GLU A 775 -54.73 9.08 -36.21
CA GLU A 775 -54.26 9.22 -34.83
C GLU A 775 -53.13 8.21 -34.56
N GLY A 776 -52.31 8.49 -33.53
CA GLY A 776 -51.53 7.46 -32.83
C GLY A 776 -50.44 6.72 -33.63
N SER A 777 -49.35 7.41 -33.99
CA SER A 777 -48.06 6.74 -34.26
C SER A 777 -46.94 7.46 -33.52
N GLY A 778 -46.55 6.95 -32.35
CA GLY A 778 -45.43 7.47 -31.58
C GLY A 778 -44.11 7.38 -32.35
N LEU A 779 -43.25 8.39 -32.22
CA LEU A 779 -41.94 8.45 -32.87
C LEU A 779 -40.97 7.42 -32.29
N SER A 780 -41.10 6.17 -32.76
CA SER A 780 -40.37 5.03 -32.24
C SER A 780 -38.86 5.14 -32.46
N VAL A 781 -38.13 5.33 -31.36
CA VAL A 781 -36.65 5.39 -31.34
C VAL A 781 -36.03 4.09 -31.88
N PHE A 782 -36.78 2.98 -31.88
CA PHE A 782 -36.33 1.67 -32.36
C PHE A 782 -36.02 1.59 -33.85
N SER A 783 -36.48 2.53 -34.69
CA SER A 783 -36.10 2.59 -36.11
C SER A 783 -34.60 2.84 -36.36
N ARG A 784 -33.79 3.09 -35.32
CA ARG A 784 -32.32 3.18 -35.41
C ARG A 784 -31.59 1.85 -35.13
N PHE A 785 -32.27 0.79 -34.67
CA PHE A 785 -31.63 -0.51 -34.37
C PHE A 785 -31.86 -1.54 -35.48
N SER A 786 -31.13 -1.43 -36.58
CA SER A 786 -30.97 -2.54 -37.52
C SER A 786 -29.98 -3.55 -36.94
N PHE A 787 -30.48 -4.68 -36.43
CA PHE A 787 -29.63 -5.84 -36.17
C PHE A 787 -29.15 -6.43 -37.51
N SER A 788 -27.86 -6.73 -37.57
CA SER A 788 -27.16 -7.46 -38.64
C SER A 788 -26.24 -8.51 -38.02
#